data_AF-A0A9P4MG31-F1
#
_entry.id   AF-A0A9P4MG31-F1
#
_cell.length_a   1.000
_cell.length_b   1.000
_cell.length_c   1.000
_cell.angle_alpha   90.00
_cell.angle_beta   90.00
_cell.angle_gamma   90.00
#
_symmetry.space_group_name_H-M   'P 1'
#
loop_
_entity.id
_entity.type
_entity.pdbx_description
1 polymer ?
#
loop_
_entity_poly.entity_id
_entity_poly.type
_entity_poly.pdbx_seq_one_letter_code
_entity_poly.pdbx_strand_id
1 'polypeptide(L)'
;MAAKAFDEFSARVNQMKGVFRLTAQKERGDSVPSSQWLRCAFWWLRKAKLELERQFRSPQRGLLTQAHVNMAKAWWILVEVVENGPGLTDPKDAEDESSLRYHIESLAVWMDRHQLMPPQASLIQGQDTTVWVRYASFPPDIEYLLGSTAPSTTARDILPLGDSKQHFFYQSMFVGATISTDDPRTDRITLPCTLSIVRHWTQYRASIIVASQSGLVNVLVGPEAGREKTGPTWYDIAWRPKSCAMSITLPRGLTLNVSLDENDYRSLSTMIEYTRAIDRSFQPAEGESLVYSSQLREAQYIDKSKKQNFPDGMVKRSFVGVFEIVQTEFHANWKRKVHRGYRVMLITPSTSRTLGVVSHSFDSKSPFLFEVPDASPNADPAVTLLAPDGTASWRMSLVFDSRQAFDDLLNLIHGTFKTGDEFTKAKLAIRSFSAQPLGDSSVASALTSLEQVKWRDAVIIDRRSARPSTILSDSLRVVMSHSSGAVVDRLNLPPGALLMRLPISTEPSITLARRPQPDAIASLDRRTTNPSLIPATSALSTTPTLRTYAFTSLPDLHTFQELITGYTVAFDVLPTRFAITRHRMVVSLHKKYEATRVRLQVLVRGDVGGDTQIAVFFEDFAHADAMVFPVKASDAFERVKGSGVRLVEAKFSLPGKFDGEEEVDAETGLTERGRRRFVNTENLDYREEADDIVVVFAEDKGMFLSWIRDG
;
A
#
# COMPACT_ATOMS: atom_id res chain seq x y z
N MET A 1 4.98 -48.39 -15.80
CA MET A 1 3.53 -48.04 -15.79
C MET A 1 3.15 -47.22 -17.01
N ALA A 2 3.89 -46.14 -17.34
CA ALA A 2 3.64 -45.32 -18.53
C ALA A 2 3.69 -46.10 -19.86
N ALA A 3 4.77 -46.83 -20.13
CA ALA A 3 4.91 -47.65 -21.34
C ALA A 3 3.74 -48.63 -21.51
N LYS A 4 3.35 -49.36 -20.45
CA LYS A 4 2.23 -50.31 -20.50
C LYS A 4 0.90 -49.65 -20.87
N ALA A 5 0.56 -48.51 -20.26
CA ALA A 5 -0.68 -47.79 -20.56
C ALA A 5 -0.66 -47.21 -21.99
N PHE A 6 0.51 -46.75 -22.45
CA PHE A 6 0.70 -46.28 -23.82
C PHE A 6 0.57 -47.42 -24.85
N ASP A 7 1.17 -48.58 -24.59
CA ASP A 7 1.06 -49.77 -25.45
C ASP A 7 -0.38 -50.29 -25.50
N GLU A 8 -1.05 -50.29 -24.35
CA GLU A 8 -2.45 -50.69 -24.25
C GLU A 8 -3.37 -49.72 -25.00
N PHE A 9 -3.14 -48.41 -24.89
CA PHE A 9 -3.85 -47.41 -25.69
C PHE A 9 -3.60 -47.67 -27.18
N SER A 10 -2.33 -47.80 -27.56
CA SER A 10 -1.86 -48.06 -28.93
C SER A 10 -2.54 -49.27 -29.56
N ALA A 11 -2.62 -50.39 -28.84
CA ALA A 11 -3.27 -51.61 -29.30
C ALA A 11 -4.77 -51.40 -29.61
N ARG A 12 -5.47 -50.64 -28.75
CA ARG A 12 -6.92 -50.38 -28.89
C ARG A 12 -7.24 -49.41 -30.04
N VAL A 13 -6.33 -48.50 -30.36
CA VAL A 13 -6.51 -47.46 -31.39
C VAL A 13 -5.89 -47.81 -32.75
N ASN A 14 -5.08 -48.88 -32.83
CA ASN A 14 -4.33 -49.25 -34.03
C ASN A 14 -5.21 -49.43 -35.28
N GLN A 15 -6.44 -49.92 -35.11
CA GLN A 15 -7.40 -50.10 -36.20
C GLN A 15 -7.83 -48.79 -36.89
N MET A 16 -7.67 -47.64 -36.23
CA MET A 16 -8.09 -46.33 -36.75
C MET A 16 -7.08 -45.71 -37.72
N LYS A 17 -5.83 -46.19 -37.75
CA LYS A 17 -4.74 -45.62 -38.57
C LYS A 17 -5.08 -45.53 -40.06
N GLY A 18 -5.71 -46.58 -40.61
CA GLY A 18 -6.06 -46.63 -42.03
C GLY A 18 -7.00 -45.50 -42.43
N VAL A 19 -7.98 -45.19 -41.57
CA VAL A 19 -8.95 -44.10 -41.79
C VAL A 19 -8.26 -42.74 -41.72
N PHE A 20 -7.37 -42.53 -40.75
CA PHE A 20 -6.63 -41.26 -40.62
C PHE A 20 -5.68 -41.02 -41.81
N ARG A 21 -5.02 -42.06 -42.31
CA ARG A 21 -4.15 -41.96 -43.50
C ARG A 21 -4.95 -41.55 -44.74
N LEU A 22 -6.07 -42.23 -45.00
CA LEU A 22 -6.93 -41.94 -46.17
C LEU A 22 -7.53 -40.53 -46.11
N THR A 23 -7.97 -40.10 -44.92
CA THR A 23 -8.53 -38.74 -44.73
C THR A 23 -7.46 -37.67 -44.88
N ALA A 24 -6.27 -37.86 -44.30
CA ALA A 24 -5.17 -36.92 -44.44
C ALA A 24 -4.74 -36.73 -45.91
N GLN A 25 -4.58 -37.83 -46.67
CA GLN A 25 -4.22 -37.79 -48.10
C GLN A 25 -5.29 -37.13 -48.98
N LYS A 26 -6.57 -37.30 -48.62
CA LYS A 26 -7.68 -36.65 -49.31
C LYS A 26 -7.68 -35.13 -49.07
N GLU A 27 -7.25 -34.68 -47.90
CA GLU A 27 -7.31 -33.28 -47.48
C GLU A 27 -6.08 -32.48 -47.91
N ARG A 28 -4.88 -33.07 -47.89
CA ARG A 28 -3.63 -32.47 -48.34
C ARG A 28 -2.75 -33.49 -49.07
N GLY A 29 -1.98 -33.02 -50.06
CA GLY A 29 -1.04 -33.85 -50.82
C GLY A 29 0.20 -34.28 -50.01
N ASP A 30 1.10 -35.05 -50.64
CA ASP A 30 2.16 -35.82 -49.97
C ASP A 30 3.34 -35.00 -49.41
N SER A 31 3.39 -33.68 -49.62
CA SER A 31 4.49 -32.82 -49.16
C SER A 31 4.03 -31.83 -48.08
N VAL A 32 4.02 -32.30 -46.82
CA VAL A 32 3.75 -31.47 -45.64
C VAL A 32 4.97 -31.52 -44.71
N PRO A 33 5.52 -30.37 -44.26
CA PRO A 33 6.71 -30.35 -43.42
C PRO A 33 6.44 -30.94 -42.02
N SER A 34 7.48 -31.50 -41.40
CA SER A 34 7.39 -32.17 -40.08
C SER A 34 6.81 -31.25 -39.00
N SER A 35 7.18 -29.97 -39.01
CA SER A 35 6.65 -28.95 -38.08
C SER A 35 5.13 -28.75 -38.17
N GLN A 36 4.53 -28.87 -39.36
CA GLN A 36 3.06 -28.79 -39.52
C GLN A 36 2.36 -30.06 -39.03
N TRP A 37 2.98 -31.23 -39.20
CA TRP A 37 2.48 -32.48 -38.61
C TRP A 37 2.50 -32.43 -37.08
N LEU A 38 3.61 -31.97 -36.50
CA LEU A 38 3.71 -31.79 -35.05
C LEU A 38 2.64 -30.81 -34.55
N ARG A 39 2.51 -29.65 -35.20
CA ARG A 39 1.45 -28.68 -34.86
C ARG A 39 0.04 -29.29 -34.92
N CYS A 40 -0.23 -30.12 -35.93
CA CYS A 40 -1.48 -30.87 -36.06
C CYS A 40 -1.69 -31.84 -34.89
N ALA A 41 -0.65 -32.56 -34.48
CA ALA A 41 -0.71 -33.47 -33.34
C ALA A 41 -0.96 -32.73 -32.01
N PHE A 42 -0.28 -31.60 -31.78
CA PHE A 42 -0.51 -30.73 -30.60
C PHE A 42 -1.96 -30.25 -30.54
N TRP A 43 -2.53 -29.81 -31.68
CA TRP A 43 -3.92 -29.40 -31.79
C TRP A 43 -4.90 -30.53 -31.38
N TRP A 44 -4.72 -31.72 -31.94
CA TRP A 44 -5.60 -32.85 -31.64
C TRP A 44 -5.45 -33.36 -30.22
N LEU A 45 -4.23 -33.40 -29.68
CA LEU A 45 -3.99 -33.77 -28.29
C LEU A 45 -4.63 -32.78 -27.33
N ARG A 46 -4.55 -31.47 -27.64
CA ARG A 46 -5.23 -30.43 -26.86
C ARG A 46 -6.75 -30.61 -26.87
N LYS A 47 -7.32 -30.87 -28.05
CA LYS A 47 -8.76 -31.14 -28.20
C LYS A 47 -9.19 -32.37 -27.41
N ALA A 48 -8.42 -33.45 -27.51
CA ALA A 48 -8.65 -34.67 -26.76
C ALA A 48 -8.63 -34.43 -25.24
N LYS A 49 -7.64 -33.69 -24.73
CA LYS A 49 -7.53 -33.39 -23.29
C LYS A 49 -8.74 -32.62 -22.76
N LEU A 50 -9.18 -31.57 -23.47
CA LEU A 50 -10.35 -30.79 -23.05
C LEU A 50 -11.65 -31.62 -23.10
N GLU A 51 -11.82 -32.46 -24.12
CA GLU A 51 -12.99 -33.34 -24.23
C GLU A 51 -12.97 -34.44 -23.15
N LEU A 52 -11.80 -35.00 -22.82
CA LEU A 52 -11.62 -35.97 -21.73
C LEU A 52 -11.91 -35.36 -20.36
N GLU A 53 -11.47 -34.12 -20.11
CA GLU A 53 -11.79 -33.40 -18.86
C GLU A 53 -13.30 -33.20 -18.70
N ARG A 54 -14.02 -32.94 -19.79
CA ARG A 54 -15.50 -32.88 -19.81
C ARG A 54 -16.12 -34.27 -19.55
N GLN A 55 -15.61 -35.31 -20.23
CA GLN A 55 -16.08 -36.69 -20.04
C GLN A 55 -15.80 -37.20 -18.62
N PHE A 56 -14.73 -36.78 -17.97
CA PHE A 56 -14.46 -37.14 -16.59
C PHE A 56 -15.52 -36.61 -15.61
N ARG A 57 -16.07 -35.42 -15.86
CA ARG A 57 -17.18 -34.85 -15.07
C ARG A 57 -18.53 -35.54 -15.35
N SER A 58 -18.70 -36.09 -16.56
CA SER A 58 -19.90 -36.84 -16.97
C SER A 58 -19.50 -38.10 -17.76
N PRO A 59 -19.18 -39.20 -17.07
CA PRO A 59 -18.54 -40.35 -17.68
C PRO A 59 -19.48 -41.14 -18.58
N GLN A 60 -19.22 -41.12 -19.88
CA GLN A 60 -19.75 -42.10 -20.83
C GLN A 60 -18.76 -43.26 -20.92
N ARG A 61 -19.03 -44.34 -20.16
CA ARG A 61 -18.16 -45.53 -20.11
C ARG A 61 -18.54 -46.53 -21.20
N GLY A 62 -17.54 -47.21 -21.76
CA GLY A 62 -17.75 -48.32 -22.71
C GLY A 62 -18.03 -47.90 -24.16
N LEU A 63 -18.01 -46.60 -24.48
CA LEU A 63 -18.19 -46.09 -25.84
C LEU A 63 -16.93 -45.38 -26.34
N LEU A 64 -16.66 -45.50 -27.64
CA LEU A 64 -15.64 -44.72 -28.30
C LEU A 64 -16.13 -43.26 -28.45
N THR A 65 -15.52 -42.34 -27.71
CA THR A 65 -15.85 -40.91 -27.75
C THR A 65 -14.94 -40.16 -28.72
N GLN A 66 -15.33 -38.94 -29.10
CA GLN A 66 -14.50 -38.06 -29.93
C GLN A 66 -13.14 -37.75 -29.27
N ALA A 67 -13.10 -37.71 -27.93
CA ALA A 67 -11.89 -37.54 -27.15
C ALA A 67 -10.85 -38.63 -27.47
N HIS A 68 -11.29 -39.90 -27.50
CA HIS A 68 -10.43 -41.03 -27.87
C HIS A 68 -9.92 -40.93 -29.31
N VAL A 69 -10.79 -40.56 -30.25
CA VAL A 69 -10.43 -40.42 -31.66
C VAL A 69 -9.44 -39.28 -31.87
N ASN A 70 -9.63 -38.14 -31.20
CA ASN A 70 -8.70 -37.01 -31.25
C ASN A 70 -7.33 -37.37 -30.65
N MET A 71 -7.30 -38.11 -29.54
CA MET A 71 -6.02 -38.61 -28.99
C MET A 71 -5.36 -39.61 -29.94
N ALA A 72 -6.15 -40.47 -30.59
CA ALA A 72 -5.65 -41.43 -31.57
C ALA A 72 -5.07 -40.75 -32.82
N LYS A 73 -5.63 -39.61 -33.26
CA LYS A 73 -5.02 -38.78 -34.32
C LYS A 73 -3.64 -38.28 -33.93
N ALA A 74 -3.50 -37.72 -32.72
CA ALA A 74 -2.21 -37.23 -32.22
C ALA A 74 -1.17 -38.36 -32.09
N TRP A 75 -1.59 -39.53 -31.59
CA TRP A 75 -0.74 -40.72 -31.51
C TRP A 75 -0.33 -41.25 -32.88
N TRP A 76 -1.27 -41.33 -33.83
CA TRP A 76 -0.99 -41.77 -35.20
C TRP A 76 0.04 -40.87 -35.87
N ILE A 77 -0.08 -39.54 -35.72
CA ILE A 77 0.90 -38.59 -36.26
C ILE A 77 2.27 -38.82 -35.62
N LEU A 78 2.35 -38.92 -34.28
CA LEU A 78 3.61 -39.14 -33.58
C LEU A 78 4.30 -40.44 -34.06
N VAL A 79 3.61 -41.58 -33.98
CA VAL A 79 4.24 -42.89 -34.22
C VAL A 79 4.43 -43.19 -35.71
N GLU A 80 3.42 -42.95 -36.55
CA GLU A 80 3.50 -43.36 -37.95
C GLU A 80 4.12 -42.30 -38.86
N VAL A 81 3.89 -41.01 -38.58
CA VAL A 81 4.32 -39.93 -39.47
C VAL A 81 5.66 -39.35 -39.03
N VAL A 82 5.86 -39.13 -37.73
CA VAL A 82 7.08 -38.51 -37.20
C VAL A 82 8.17 -39.55 -36.93
N GLU A 83 7.87 -40.60 -36.15
CA GLU A 83 8.87 -41.62 -35.77
C GLU A 83 9.21 -42.58 -36.91
N ASN A 84 8.20 -43.12 -37.60
CA ASN A 84 8.36 -44.11 -38.67
C ASN A 84 8.41 -43.51 -40.08
N GLY A 85 8.27 -42.20 -40.22
CA GLY A 85 8.26 -41.47 -41.50
C GLY A 85 9.64 -41.01 -41.97
N PRO A 86 9.73 -40.02 -42.88
CA PRO A 86 11.00 -39.53 -43.47
C PRO A 86 11.95 -38.80 -42.50
N GLY A 87 11.77 -38.96 -41.19
CA GLY A 87 12.54 -38.28 -40.15
C GLY A 87 12.17 -36.79 -40.00
N LEU A 88 12.66 -36.19 -38.91
CA LEU A 88 12.48 -34.76 -38.64
C LEU A 88 13.30 -33.91 -39.60
N THR A 89 12.69 -32.84 -40.12
CA THR A 89 13.34 -31.92 -41.05
C THR A 89 14.11 -30.79 -40.35
N ASP A 90 13.71 -30.40 -39.13
CA ASP A 90 14.38 -29.39 -38.31
C ASP A 90 14.79 -29.99 -36.94
N PRO A 91 16.02 -29.78 -36.44
CA PRO A 91 16.41 -30.21 -35.10
C PRO A 91 15.52 -29.64 -33.96
N LYS A 92 14.87 -28.49 -34.15
CA LYS A 92 13.92 -27.92 -33.16
C LYS A 92 12.68 -28.81 -32.98
N ASP A 93 12.30 -29.55 -34.01
CA ASP A 93 11.14 -30.43 -33.99
C ASP A 93 11.36 -31.65 -33.06
N ALA A 94 12.61 -31.99 -32.72
CA ALA A 94 12.93 -33.12 -31.84
C ALA A 94 12.49 -32.86 -30.39
N GLU A 95 12.57 -31.60 -29.94
CA GLU A 95 12.05 -31.21 -28.63
C GLU A 95 10.51 -31.24 -28.60
N ASP A 96 9.87 -30.84 -29.70
CA ASP A 96 8.41 -30.88 -29.86
C ASP A 96 7.89 -32.33 -29.91
N GLU A 97 8.59 -33.23 -30.61
CA GLU A 97 8.31 -34.67 -30.62
C GLU A 97 8.40 -35.26 -29.20
N SER A 98 9.50 -34.98 -28.49
CA SER A 98 9.72 -35.49 -27.13
C SER A 98 8.64 -35.00 -26.16
N SER A 99 8.27 -33.72 -26.26
CA SER A 99 7.20 -33.13 -25.44
C SER A 99 5.83 -33.75 -25.77
N LEU A 100 5.54 -33.95 -27.05
CA LEU A 100 4.30 -34.58 -27.51
C LEU A 100 4.19 -36.02 -26.97
N ARG A 101 5.24 -36.84 -27.12
CA ARG A 101 5.30 -38.21 -26.60
C ARG A 101 5.03 -38.25 -25.10
N TYR A 102 5.74 -37.42 -24.33
CA TYR A 102 5.55 -37.32 -22.89
C TYR A 102 4.09 -37.01 -22.50
N HIS A 103 3.44 -36.07 -23.20
CA HIS A 103 2.05 -35.72 -22.91
C HIS A 103 1.04 -36.80 -23.31
N ILE A 104 1.27 -37.54 -24.41
CA ILE A 104 0.42 -38.67 -24.80
C ILE A 104 0.54 -39.81 -23.78
N GLU A 105 1.76 -40.17 -23.38
CA GLU A 105 1.99 -41.19 -22.35
C GLU A 105 1.34 -40.80 -21.02
N SER A 106 1.52 -39.55 -20.59
CA SER A 106 0.92 -39.03 -19.35
C SER A 106 -0.61 -39.08 -19.40
N LEU A 107 -1.20 -38.75 -20.54
CA LEU A 107 -2.65 -38.81 -20.73
C LEU A 107 -3.16 -40.26 -20.76
N ALA A 108 -2.43 -41.19 -21.37
CA ALA A 108 -2.76 -42.61 -21.39
C ALA A 108 -2.74 -43.21 -19.97
N VAL A 109 -1.73 -42.89 -19.15
CA VAL A 109 -1.69 -43.30 -17.73
C VAL A 109 -2.85 -42.72 -16.95
N TRP A 110 -3.22 -41.46 -17.21
CA TRP A 110 -4.35 -40.83 -16.55
C TRP A 110 -5.67 -41.52 -16.94
N MET A 111 -5.86 -41.85 -18.22
CA MET A 111 -7.04 -42.58 -18.70
C MET A 111 -7.13 -43.98 -18.10
N ASP A 112 -6.02 -44.71 -18.04
CA ASP A 112 -5.95 -46.04 -17.41
C ASP A 112 -6.36 -45.97 -15.92
N ARG A 113 -5.75 -45.03 -15.18
CA ARG A 113 -6.06 -44.80 -13.75
C ARG A 113 -7.54 -44.48 -13.51
N HIS A 114 -8.17 -43.73 -14.40
CA HIS A 114 -9.57 -43.31 -14.27
C HIS A 114 -10.57 -44.19 -15.04
N GLN A 115 -10.13 -45.33 -15.59
CA GLN A 115 -10.96 -46.25 -16.38
C GLN A 115 -11.66 -45.58 -17.58
N LEU A 116 -10.97 -44.63 -18.20
CA LEU A 116 -11.41 -43.88 -19.39
C LEU A 116 -10.70 -44.38 -20.66
N MET A 117 -10.09 -45.56 -20.65
CA MET A 117 -9.46 -46.11 -21.84
C MET A 117 -10.50 -46.37 -22.95
N PRO A 118 -10.13 -46.21 -24.23
CA PRO A 118 -11.03 -46.56 -25.34
C PRO A 118 -11.44 -48.04 -25.26
N PRO A 119 -12.58 -48.46 -25.82
CA PRO A 119 -12.97 -49.87 -25.79
C PRO A 119 -12.01 -50.72 -26.65
N GLN A 120 -11.88 -52.01 -26.33
CA GLN A 120 -10.91 -52.91 -27.01
C GLN A 120 -11.23 -53.15 -28.49
N ALA A 121 -12.51 -53.14 -28.87
CA ALA A 121 -12.97 -53.26 -30.24
C ALA A 121 -14.03 -52.18 -30.49
N SER A 122 -13.69 -51.15 -31.29
CA SER A 122 -14.62 -50.08 -31.62
C SER A 122 -14.36 -49.57 -33.03
N LEU A 123 -15.40 -49.62 -33.84
CA LEU A 123 -15.41 -48.97 -35.15
C LEU A 123 -15.62 -47.47 -34.95
N ILE A 124 -14.96 -46.66 -35.77
CA ILE A 124 -15.28 -45.24 -35.88
C ILE A 124 -16.63 -45.15 -36.61
N GLN A 125 -17.70 -44.86 -35.88
CA GLN A 125 -19.04 -44.66 -36.41
C GLN A 125 -19.61 -43.37 -35.81
N GLY A 126 -19.69 -42.33 -36.64
CA GLY A 126 -20.23 -41.02 -36.26
C GLY A 126 -19.22 -40.05 -35.63
N GLN A 127 -17.98 -40.47 -35.34
CA GLN A 127 -16.91 -39.57 -34.90
C GLN A 127 -16.25 -38.86 -36.10
N ASP A 128 -15.76 -37.65 -35.85
CA ASP A 128 -15.05 -36.83 -36.83
C ASP A 128 -13.63 -37.38 -37.07
N THR A 129 -13.38 -37.83 -38.30
CA THR A 129 -12.12 -38.42 -38.76
C THR A 129 -11.19 -37.43 -39.45
N THR A 130 -11.60 -36.17 -39.62
CA THR A 130 -10.78 -35.15 -40.30
C THR A 130 -9.44 -34.96 -39.59
N VAL A 131 -8.36 -34.88 -40.36
CA VAL A 131 -7.00 -34.68 -39.82
C VAL A 131 -6.60 -33.22 -39.94
N TRP A 132 -6.87 -32.63 -41.11
CA TRP A 132 -6.58 -31.25 -41.41
C TRP A 132 -7.85 -30.39 -41.33
N VAL A 133 -7.80 -29.41 -40.43
CA VAL A 133 -8.81 -28.36 -40.35
C VAL A 133 -8.70 -27.50 -41.61
N ARG A 134 -9.84 -27.26 -42.26
CA ARG A 134 -9.92 -26.41 -43.45
C ARG A 134 -9.89 -24.94 -43.05
N TYR A 135 -9.04 -24.16 -43.72
CA TYR A 135 -8.94 -22.72 -43.58
C TYR A 135 -9.13 -22.06 -44.94
N ALA A 136 -9.72 -20.86 -44.95
CA ALA A 136 -9.77 -20.04 -46.15
C ALA A 136 -8.36 -19.57 -46.53
N SER A 137 -8.12 -19.34 -47.82
CA SER A 137 -6.88 -18.74 -48.32
C SER A 137 -7.02 -17.22 -48.27
N PHE A 138 -6.04 -16.55 -47.66
CA PHE A 138 -6.02 -15.10 -47.59
C PHE A 138 -4.91 -14.55 -48.49
N PRO A 139 -5.00 -13.28 -48.91
CA PRO A 139 -3.87 -12.57 -49.51
C PRO A 139 -2.60 -12.63 -48.62
N PRO A 140 -1.39 -12.77 -49.20
CA PRO A 140 -0.15 -12.97 -48.43
C PRO A 140 0.16 -11.89 -47.39
N ASP A 141 -0.30 -10.66 -47.62
CA ASP A 141 -0.19 -9.55 -46.67
C ASP A 141 -1.07 -9.75 -45.43
N ILE A 142 -2.27 -10.28 -45.58
CA ILE A 142 -3.16 -10.65 -44.48
C ILE A 142 -2.62 -11.89 -43.75
N GLU A 143 -2.16 -12.91 -44.49
CA GLU A 143 -1.56 -14.12 -43.90
C GLU A 143 -0.34 -13.77 -43.04
N TYR A 144 0.52 -12.87 -43.53
CA TYR A 144 1.66 -12.39 -42.77
C TYR A 144 1.22 -11.73 -41.45
N LEU A 145 0.25 -10.82 -41.49
CA LEU A 145 -0.23 -10.11 -40.29
C LEU A 145 -0.88 -11.03 -39.25
N LEU A 146 -1.55 -12.10 -39.69
CA LEU A 146 -2.13 -13.09 -38.80
C LEU A 146 -1.09 -14.04 -38.21
N GLY A 147 -0.01 -14.32 -38.95
CA GLY A 147 1.01 -15.29 -38.60
C GLY A 147 2.25 -14.72 -37.90
N SER A 148 2.52 -13.41 -37.98
CA SER A 148 3.83 -12.82 -37.63
C SER A 148 3.91 -12.13 -36.27
N THR A 149 2.86 -12.19 -35.44
CA THR A 149 2.86 -11.45 -34.16
C THR A 149 3.39 -12.26 -32.99
N ALA A 150 3.54 -13.59 -33.14
CA ALA A 150 4.21 -14.44 -32.16
C ALA A 150 5.72 -14.52 -32.44
N PRO A 151 6.59 -14.44 -31.40
CA PRO A 151 8.05 -14.45 -31.57
C PRO A 151 8.63 -15.84 -31.89
N SER A 152 7.85 -16.91 -31.71
CA SER A 152 8.24 -18.29 -31.99
C SER A 152 7.23 -18.93 -32.92
N THR A 153 7.69 -19.79 -33.83
CA THR A 153 6.86 -20.57 -34.75
C THR A 153 6.73 -22.05 -34.34
N THR A 154 7.36 -22.45 -33.22
CA THR A 154 7.34 -23.86 -32.76
C THR A 154 5.94 -24.26 -32.28
N ALA A 155 5.61 -25.55 -32.41
CA ALA A 155 4.28 -26.03 -32.07
C ALA A 155 4.04 -25.95 -30.55
N ARG A 156 5.05 -26.28 -29.74
CA ARG A 156 4.93 -26.27 -28.27
C ARG A 156 4.68 -24.88 -27.68
N ASP A 157 5.27 -23.84 -28.27
CA ASP A 157 5.18 -22.47 -27.73
C ASP A 157 3.84 -21.84 -28.10
N ILE A 158 3.36 -22.12 -29.32
CA ILE A 158 2.09 -21.56 -29.83
C ILE A 158 0.86 -22.37 -29.35
N LEU A 159 0.99 -23.68 -29.20
CA LEU A 159 -0.07 -24.59 -28.73
C LEU A 159 0.35 -25.27 -27.42
N PRO A 160 0.52 -24.51 -26.32
CA PRO A 160 1.03 -25.05 -25.07
C PRO A 160 0.10 -26.12 -24.47
N LEU A 161 0.69 -27.28 -24.12
CA LEU A 161 0.00 -28.38 -23.45
C LEU A 161 0.12 -28.32 -21.91
N GLY A 162 1.07 -27.52 -21.42
CA GLY A 162 1.40 -27.33 -20.01
C GLY A 162 2.43 -26.22 -19.81
N ASP A 163 3.02 -26.18 -18.62
CA ASP A 163 4.04 -25.19 -18.27
C ASP A 163 5.32 -25.40 -19.08
N SER A 164 5.98 -24.29 -19.44
CA SER A 164 7.27 -24.28 -20.13
C SER A 164 8.35 -23.66 -19.24
N LYS A 165 9.60 -23.67 -19.70
CA LYS A 165 10.72 -23.01 -19.01
C LYS A 165 10.53 -21.49 -18.85
N GLN A 166 9.73 -20.87 -19.70
CA GLN A 166 9.54 -19.42 -19.75
C GLN A 166 8.14 -18.97 -19.32
N HIS A 167 7.14 -19.85 -19.44
CA HIS A 167 5.73 -19.49 -19.26
C HIS A 167 4.99 -20.45 -18.35
N PHE A 168 4.21 -19.89 -17.44
CA PHE A 168 3.12 -20.60 -16.77
C PHE A 168 1.92 -20.67 -17.72
N PHE A 169 1.43 -21.88 -17.95
CA PHE A 169 0.22 -22.15 -18.71
C PHE A 169 -0.97 -22.29 -17.76
N TYR A 170 -2.03 -21.51 -17.97
CA TYR A 170 -3.21 -21.52 -17.10
C TYR A 170 -4.36 -22.33 -17.69
N GLN A 171 -4.78 -21.96 -18.89
CA GLN A 171 -5.91 -22.57 -19.57
C GLN A 171 -5.77 -22.38 -21.08
N SER A 172 -6.41 -23.24 -21.85
CA SER A 172 -6.63 -23.03 -23.27
C SER A 172 -8.00 -23.57 -23.68
N MET A 173 -8.62 -22.89 -24.64
CA MET A 173 -9.99 -23.10 -25.11
C MET A 173 -10.02 -23.07 -26.65
N PHE A 174 -11.02 -23.70 -27.25
CA PHE A 174 -11.26 -23.60 -28.69
C PHE A 174 -12.21 -22.44 -28.97
N VAL A 175 -11.85 -21.60 -29.95
CA VAL A 175 -12.54 -20.36 -30.26
C VAL A 175 -12.77 -20.22 -31.76
N GLY A 176 -13.80 -19.47 -32.13
CA GLY A 176 -14.02 -19.04 -33.52
C GLY A 176 -13.38 -17.68 -33.75
N ALA A 177 -12.47 -17.56 -34.72
CA ALA A 177 -11.89 -16.29 -35.11
C ALA A 177 -12.46 -15.83 -36.45
N THR A 178 -12.85 -14.57 -36.59
CA THR A 178 -13.39 -13.99 -37.83
C THR A 178 -12.63 -12.71 -38.14
N ILE A 179 -12.39 -12.45 -39.42
CA ILE A 179 -11.67 -11.26 -39.89
C ILE A 179 -12.62 -10.52 -40.81
N SER A 180 -12.63 -9.19 -40.71
CA SER A 180 -13.36 -8.35 -41.65
C SER A 180 -12.42 -7.98 -42.80
N THR A 181 -12.80 -8.34 -44.01
CA THR A 181 -12.02 -8.11 -45.23
C THR A 181 -12.93 -7.57 -46.33
N ASP A 182 -12.36 -6.88 -47.32
CA ASP A 182 -13.14 -6.35 -48.45
C ASP A 182 -13.59 -7.44 -49.42
N ASP A 183 -12.97 -8.64 -49.37
CA ASP A 183 -13.32 -9.79 -50.20
C ASP A 183 -14.46 -10.62 -49.55
N PRO A 184 -15.63 -10.79 -50.23
CA PRO A 184 -16.74 -11.61 -49.76
C PRO A 184 -16.39 -13.08 -49.47
N ARG A 185 -15.31 -13.61 -50.07
CA ARG A 185 -14.86 -14.99 -49.87
C ARG A 185 -14.04 -15.18 -48.60
N THR A 186 -13.62 -14.11 -47.95
CA THR A 186 -12.81 -14.15 -46.73
C THR A 186 -13.47 -13.33 -45.61
N ASP A 187 -14.45 -12.49 -45.93
CA ASP A 187 -15.16 -11.65 -44.97
C ASP A 187 -15.95 -12.51 -43.99
N ARG A 188 -15.65 -12.33 -42.70
CA ARG A 188 -16.35 -12.95 -41.56
C ARG A 188 -16.42 -14.47 -41.60
N ILE A 189 -15.52 -15.14 -42.32
CA ILE A 189 -15.37 -16.59 -42.23
C ILE A 189 -14.85 -16.96 -40.85
N THR A 190 -15.52 -17.92 -40.21
CA THR A 190 -15.10 -18.46 -38.91
C THR A 190 -13.95 -19.44 -39.10
N LEU A 191 -12.77 -19.02 -38.66
CA LEU A 191 -11.53 -19.80 -38.59
C LEU A 191 -11.45 -20.50 -37.23
N PRO A 192 -11.41 -21.84 -37.18
CA PRO A 192 -11.22 -22.56 -35.92
C PRO A 192 -9.83 -22.26 -35.35
N CYS A 193 -9.78 -21.71 -34.14
CA CYS A 193 -8.54 -21.41 -33.44
C CYS A 193 -8.58 -21.97 -32.01
N THR A 194 -7.43 -21.95 -31.35
CA THR A 194 -7.29 -22.10 -29.91
C THR A 194 -6.88 -20.77 -29.32
N LEU A 195 -7.34 -20.48 -28.11
CA LEU A 195 -6.86 -19.38 -27.29
C LEU A 195 -6.23 -19.96 -26.04
N SER A 196 -4.95 -19.68 -25.82
CA SER A 196 -4.19 -20.14 -24.67
C SER A 196 -3.78 -18.97 -23.79
N ILE A 197 -4.02 -19.05 -22.48
CA ILE A 197 -3.62 -18.03 -21.51
C ILE A 197 -2.31 -18.46 -20.86
N VAL A 198 -1.29 -17.64 -21.03
CA VAL A 198 0.06 -17.88 -20.54
C VAL A 198 0.57 -16.65 -19.78
N ARG A 199 1.51 -16.84 -18.85
CA ARG A 199 2.22 -15.72 -18.20
C ARG A 199 3.70 -16.00 -18.19
N HIS A 200 4.50 -15.06 -18.66
CA HIS A 200 5.94 -15.16 -18.55
C HIS A 200 6.35 -15.08 -17.07
N TRP A 201 7.22 -15.96 -16.61
CA TRP A 201 7.67 -16.05 -15.20
C TRP A 201 8.33 -14.76 -14.64
N THR A 202 8.84 -13.87 -15.48
CA THR A 202 9.37 -12.56 -15.06
C THR A 202 8.31 -11.45 -15.03
N GLN A 203 7.07 -11.74 -15.41
CA GLN A 203 6.00 -10.75 -15.54
C GLN A 203 4.79 -11.10 -14.66
N TYR A 204 4.09 -10.06 -14.20
CA TYR A 204 2.84 -10.19 -13.46
C TYR A 204 1.62 -10.26 -14.37
N ARG A 205 1.67 -9.60 -15.52
CA ARG A 205 0.59 -9.58 -16.51
C ARG A 205 0.58 -10.85 -17.35
N ALA A 206 -0.60 -11.43 -17.55
CA ALA A 206 -0.79 -12.54 -18.48
C ALA A 206 -0.79 -12.07 -19.95
N SER A 207 -0.56 -13.02 -20.84
CA SER A 207 -0.66 -12.93 -22.30
C SER A 207 -1.63 -13.99 -22.80
N ILE A 208 -2.16 -13.79 -23.99
CA ILE A 208 -2.97 -14.76 -24.71
C ILE A 208 -2.34 -15.09 -26.06
N ILE A 209 -2.45 -16.35 -26.46
CA ILE A 209 -1.98 -16.84 -27.75
C ILE A 209 -3.19 -17.38 -28.50
N VAL A 210 -3.51 -16.79 -29.65
CA VAL A 210 -4.56 -17.25 -30.57
C VAL A 210 -3.89 -17.99 -31.73
N ALA A 211 -4.19 -19.27 -31.88
CA ALA A 211 -3.45 -20.17 -32.75
C ALA A 211 -4.37 -21.08 -33.56
N SER A 212 -4.13 -21.15 -34.86
CA SER A 212 -4.78 -22.09 -35.80
C SER A 212 -3.98 -23.37 -35.98
N GLN A 213 -4.59 -24.48 -36.42
CA GLN A 213 -3.87 -25.72 -36.71
C GLN A 213 -2.89 -25.55 -37.88
N SER A 214 -3.27 -24.79 -38.91
CA SER A 214 -2.45 -24.60 -40.13
C SER A 214 -1.29 -23.63 -39.95
N GLY A 215 -1.28 -22.84 -38.87
CA GLY A 215 -0.31 -21.75 -38.67
C GLY A 215 -0.71 -20.44 -39.34
N LEU A 216 -1.87 -20.36 -39.99
CA LEU A 216 -2.42 -19.13 -40.58
C LEU A 216 -2.59 -18.01 -39.54
N VAL A 217 -3.21 -18.33 -38.41
CA VAL A 217 -3.36 -17.44 -37.25
C VAL A 217 -2.38 -17.86 -36.16
N ASN A 218 -1.49 -16.94 -35.78
CA ASN A 218 -0.54 -16.99 -34.65
C ASN A 218 -0.47 -15.60 -34.02
N VAL A 219 -1.47 -15.27 -33.21
CA VAL A 219 -1.60 -13.96 -32.57
C VAL A 219 -1.23 -14.01 -31.09
N LEU A 220 -0.13 -13.38 -30.71
CA LEU A 220 0.23 -13.17 -29.31
C LEU A 220 -0.24 -11.77 -28.88
N VAL A 221 -1.09 -11.70 -27.86
CA VAL A 221 -1.47 -10.44 -27.22
C VAL A 221 -0.96 -10.45 -25.78
N GLY A 222 -0.20 -9.43 -25.38
CA GLY A 222 0.39 -9.41 -24.04
C GLY A 222 1.00 -8.07 -23.64
N PRO A 223 1.60 -7.99 -22.44
CA PRO A 223 2.49 -6.89 -22.08
C PRO A 223 3.70 -6.84 -23.03
N GLU A 224 4.20 -5.63 -23.30
CA GLU A 224 5.34 -5.40 -24.19
C GLU A 224 6.59 -6.12 -23.65
N ALA A 225 7.06 -7.14 -24.38
CA ALA A 225 8.23 -7.92 -24.00
C ALA A 225 9.46 -7.41 -24.76
N GLY A 226 10.22 -6.49 -24.17
CA GLY A 226 11.51 -6.05 -24.70
C GLY A 226 11.46 -4.83 -25.61
N ARG A 227 12.61 -4.50 -26.25
CA ARG A 227 12.82 -3.27 -27.03
C ARG A 227 12.16 -3.27 -28.42
N GLU A 228 11.68 -4.42 -28.88
CA GLU A 228 10.97 -4.53 -30.16
C GLU A 228 9.50 -4.85 -29.87
N LYS A 229 8.61 -3.92 -30.22
CA LYS A 229 7.16 -4.06 -30.07
C LYS A 229 6.65 -5.13 -31.05
N THR A 230 6.77 -6.41 -30.67
CA THR A 230 6.30 -7.53 -31.47
C THR A 230 4.86 -7.87 -31.10
N GLY A 231 3.90 -7.22 -31.78
CA GLY A 231 2.50 -7.61 -31.75
C GLY A 231 1.53 -6.70 -30.97
N PRO A 232 0.23 -7.04 -30.98
CA PRO A 232 -0.82 -6.30 -30.28
C PRO A 232 -0.65 -6.39 -28.75
N THR A 233 -1.10 -5.34 -28.08
CA THR A 233 -1.10 -5.20 -26.62
C THR A 233 -2.51 -5.26 -26.06
N TRP A 234 -2.62 -5.25 -24.73
CA TRP A 234 -3.91 -5.16 -24.04
C TRP A 234 -4.73 -3.88 -24.36
N TYR A 235 -4.10 -2.84 -24.92
CA TYR A 235 -4.79 -1.62 -25.37
C TYR A 235 -5.44 -1.78 -26.75
N ASP A 236 -5.00 -2.77 -27.53
CA ASP A 236 -5.50 -3.04 -28.87
C ASP A 236 -6.73 -3.97 -28.84
N ILE A 237 -7.21 -4.35 -27.64
CA ILE A 237 -8.36 -5.23 -27.42
C ILE A 237 -9.61 -4.43 -27.05
N ALA A 238 -10.69 -4.62 -27.80
CA ALA A 238 -12.03 -4.19 -27.44
C ALA A 238 -12.91 -5.39 -27.01
N TRP A 239 -13.39 -5.35 -25.76
CA TRP A 239 -14.26 -6.40 -25.19
C TRP A 239 -15.71 -6.20 -25.63
N ARG A 240 -16.41 -7.28 -25.98
CA ARG A 240 -17.85 -7.29 -26.33
C ARG A 240 -18.60 -8.29 -25.42
N PRO A 241 -18.98 -7.87 -24.20
CA PRO A 241 -19.59 -8.77 -23.21
C PRO A 241 -20.90 -9.41 -23.68
N LYS A 242 -21.74 -8.67 -24.42
CA LYS A 242 -23.05 -9.16 -24.89
C LYS A 242 -22.95 -10.36 -25.84
N SER A 243 -21.86 -10.47 -26.59
CA SER A 243 -21.65 -11.53 -27.58
C SER A 243 -20.55 -12.50 -27.17
N CYS A 244 -20.08 -12.46 -25.92
CA CYS A 244 -18.93 -13.24 -25.43
C CYS A 244 -17.73 -13.20 -26.40
N ALA A 245 -17.44 -12.03 -26.95
CA ALA A 245 -16.42 -11.86 -27.99
C ALA A 245 -15.43 -10.75 -27.62
N MET A 246 -14.26 -10.77 -28.26
CA MET A 246 -13.28 -9.69 -28.21
C MET A 246 -12.76 -9.38 -29.61
N SER A 247 -12.45 -8.11 -29.86
CA SER A 247 -11.84 -7.65 -31.11
C SER A 247 -10.40 -7.25 -30.85
N ILE A 248 -9.45 -7.84 -31.56
CA ILE A 248 -8.02 -7.53 -31.49
C ILE A 248 -7.67 -6.70 -32.72
N THR A 249 -7.19 -5.48 -32.48
CA THR A 249 -6.69 -4.60 -33.54
C THR A 249 -5.27 -5.01 -33.90
N LEU A 250 -5.07 -5.42 -35.14
CA LEU A 250 -3.78 -5.81 -35.72
C LEU A 250 -3.15 -4.61 -36.45
N PRO A 251 -1.85 -4.66 -36.76
CA PRO A 251 -1.22 -3.64 -37.58
C PRO A 251 -1.96 -3.42 -38.92
N ARG A 252 -1.86 -2.20 -39.47
CA ARG A 252 -2.54 -1.78 -40.71
C ARG A 252 -4.08 -1.77 -40.64
N GLY A 253 -4.66 -1.75 -39.45
CA GLY A 253 -6.11 -1.55 -39.26
C GLY A 253 -6.97 -2.81 -39.41
N LEU A 254 -6.36 -3.98 -39.59
CA LEU A 254 -7.10 -5.25 -39.56
C LEU A 254 -7.66 -5.52 -38.17
N THR A 255 -8.85 -6.10 -38.11
CA THR A 255 -9.49 -6.47 -36.83
C THR A 255 -9.80 -7.97 -36.82
N LEU A 256 -9.24 -8.68 -35.85
CA LEU A 256 -9.51 -10.09 -35.58
C LEU A 256 -10.56 -10.20 -34.47
N ASN A 257 -11.74 -10.70 -34.79
CA ASN A 257 -12.80 -10.92 -33.80
C ASN A 257 -12.78 -12.37 -33.32
N VAL A 258 -12.66 -12.58 -32.01
CA VAL A 258 -12.63 -13.90 -31.39
C VAL A 258 -13.90 -14.10 -30.58
N SER A 259 -14.69 -15.12 -30.92
CA SER A 259 -15.89 -15.53 -30.20
C SER A 259 -15.60 -16.71 -29.26
N LEU A 260 -16.05 -16.60 -28.01
CA LEU A 260 -15.86 -17.58 -26.94
C LEU A 260 -17.20 -18.07 -26.39
N ASP A 261 -17.19 -19.25 -25.78
CA ASP A 261 -18.28 -19.72 -24.93
C ASP A 261 -18.39 -18.85 -23.67
N GLU A 262 -19.59 -18.76 -23.07
CA GLU A 262 -19.85 -17.88 -21.91
C GLU A 262 -18.93 -18.17 -20.72
N ASN A 263 -18.70 -19.45 -20.39
CA ASN A 263 -17.84 -19.85 -19.29
C ASN A 263 -16.36 -19.49 -19.55
N ASP A 264 -15.90 -19.68 -20.79
CA ASP A 264 -14.53 -19.38 -21.18
C ASP A 264 -14.30 -17.86 -21.23
N TYR A 265 -15.29 -17.09 -21.71
CA TYR A 265 -15.25 -15.63 -21.67
C TYR A 265 -15.13 -15.11 -20.24
N ARG A 266 -15.96 -15.61 -19.31
CA ARG A 266 -15.90 -15.20 -17.89
C ARG A 266 -14.57 -15.58 -17.22
N SER A 267 -14.04 -16.77 -17.52
CA SER A 267 -12.74 -17.22 -16.99
C SER A 267 -11.62 -16.30 -17.48
N LEU A 268 -11.59 -16.03 -18.80
CA LEU A 268 -10.62 -15.15 -19.44
C LEU A 268 -10.68 -13.72 -18.87
N SER A 269 -11.88 -13.13 -18.80
CA SER A 269 -12.05 -11.76 -18.30
C SER A 269 -11.60 -11.64 -16.85
N THR A 270 -12.01 -12.57 -15.99
CA THR A 270 -11.65 -12.58 -14.55
C THR A 270 -10.14 -12.66 -14.37
N MET A 271 -9.46 -13.52 -15.13
CA MET A 271 -8.02 -13.70 -15.01
C MET A 271 -7.23 -12.46 -15.47
N ILE A 272 -7.67 -11.82 -16.56
CA ILE A 272 -7.03 -10.60 -17.06
C ILE A 272 -7.27 -9.43 -16.11
N GLU A 273 -8.50 -9.28 -15.60
CA GLU A 273 -8.83 -8.27 -14.60
C GLU A 273 -8.01 -8.46 -13.32
N TYR A 274 -7.88 -9.69 -12.85
CA TYR A 274 -7.06 -10.01 -11.68
C TYR A 274 -5.60 -9.64 -11.86
N THR A 275 -4.97 -10.05 -12.97
CA THR A 275 -3.55 -9.73 -13.24
C THR A 275 -3.32 -8.23 -13.44
N ARG A 276 -4.29 -7.50 -14.02
CA ARG A 276 -4.26 -6.03 -14.11
C ARG A 276 -4.44 -5.37 -12.74
N ALA A 277 -5.31 -5.90 -11.88
CA ALA A 277 -5.51 -5.39 -10.53
C ALA A 277 -4.25 -5.53 -9.68
N ILE A 278 -3.56 -6.67 -9.77
CA ILE A 278 -2.26 -6.89 -9.11
C ILE A 278 -1.24 -5.86 -9.61
N ASP A 279 -1.13 -5.69 -10.93
CA ASP A 279 -0.15 -4.76 -11.47
C ASP A 279 -0.44 -3.30 -11.08
N ARG A 280 -1.72 -2.90 -11.04
CA ARG A 280 -2.15 -1.59 -10.51
C ARG A 280 -1.87 -1.43 -9.03
N SER A 281 -1.99 -2.48 -8.22
CA SER A 281 -1.77 -2.41 -6.78
C SER A 281 -0.33 -2.02 -6.41
N PHE A 282 0.62 -2.25 -7.33
CA PHE A 282 2.01 -1.83 -7.19
C PHE A 282 2.20 -0.32 -7.37
N GLN A 283 1.28 0.34 -8.06
CA GLN A 283 1.34 1.78 -8.26
C GLN A 283 0.74 2.50 -7.04
N PRO A 284 1.34 3.62 -6.61
CA PRO A 284 0.71 4.47 -5.60
C PRO A 284 -0.68 4.92 -6.08
N ALA A 285 -1.70 4.78 -5.22
CA ALA A 285 -3.02 5.35 -5.50
C ALA A 285 -2.98 6.88 -5.41
N GLU A 286 -4.10 7.54 -5.71
CA GLU A 286 -4.21 8.99 -5.56
C GLU A 286 -3.98 9.40 -4.09
N GLY A 287 -3.06 10.34 -3.88
CA GLY A 287 -2.65 10.75 -2.52
C GLY A 287 -1.70 9.77 -1.82
N GLU A 288 -1.22 8.73 -2.50
CA GLU A 288 -0.21 7.82 -1.94
C GLU A 288 1.18 8.03 -2.53
N SER A 289 2.20 7.74 -1.74
CA SER A 289 3.59 7.66 -2.20
C SER A 289 4.29 6.44 -1.61
N LEU A 290 5.02 5.68 -2.44
CA LEU A 290 5.83 4.56 -1.98
C LEU A 290 7.01 5.09 -1.15
N VAL A 291 7.05 4.77 0.14
CA VAL A 291 8.09 5.25 1.07
C VAL A 291 9.10 4.17 1.44
N TYR A 292 8.70 2.90 1.37
CA TYR A 292 9.57 1.77 1.67
C TYR A 292 9.21 0.58 0.78
N SER A 293 10.23 -0.15 0.34
CA SER A 293 10.04 -1.38 -0.43
C SER A 293 11.22 -2.32 -0.26
N SER A 294 10.96 -3.62 -0.09
CA SER A 294 12.02 -4.63 0.02
C SER A 294 11.58 -5.98 -0.52
N GLN A 295 12.53 -6.72 -1.09
CA GLN A 295 12.38 -8.15 -1.30
C GLN A 295 12.59 -8.89 0.03
N LEU A 296 11.74 -9.88 0.29
CA LEU A 296 11.75 -10.72 1.47
C LEU A 296 12.38 -12.07 1.12
N ARG A 297 13.05 -12.68 2.09
CA ARG A 297 13.49 -14.08 2.01
C ARG A 297 12.28 -14.99 1.84
N GLU A 298 11.34 -14.85 2.77
CA GLU A 298 10.09 -15.59 2.85
C GLU A 298 8.99 -14.74 3.47
N ALA A 299 7.74 -14.98 3.08
CA ALA A 299 6.58 -14.37 3.70
C ALA A 299 5.43 -15.36 3.81
N GLN A 300 4.62 -15.22 4.86
CA GLN A 300 3.38 -15.98 5.02
C GLN A 300 2.26 -15.01 5.36
N TYR A 301 1.11 -15.22 4.71
CA TYR A 301 -0.12 -14.56 5.05
C TYR A 301 -1.17 -15.60 5.41
N ILE A 302 -1.86 -15.40 6.53
CA ILE A 302 -2.97 -16.25 6.96
C ILE A 302 -4.15 -15.33 7.27
N ASP A 303 -5.28 -15.61 6.65
CA ASP A 303 -6.53 -14.87 6.82
C ASP A 303 -7.68 -15.85 7.07
N LYS A 304 -8.32 -15.74 8.24
CA LYS A 304 -9.46 -16.59 8.61
C LYS A 304 -10.68 -16.31 7.74
N SER A 305 -10.81 -15.08 7.23
CA SER A 305 -11.94 -14.65 6.41
C SER A 305 -11.79 -15.04 4.93
N LYS A 306 -10.59 -15.45 4.50
CA LYS A 306 -10.24 -15.80 3.10
C LYS A 306 -10.68 -14.74 2.08
N LYS A 307 -10.68 -13.46 2.47
CA LYS A 307 -11.09 -12.36 1.59
C LYS A 307 -9.99 -12.00 0.60
N GLN A 308 -8.74 -12.10 1.04
CA GLN A 308 -7.56 -11.77 0.25
C GLN A 308 -6.92 -13.06 -0.29
N ASN A 309 -6.54 -13.06 -1.57
CA ASN A 309 -5.89 -14.21 -2.21
C ASN A 309 -4.37 -14.13 -2.01
N PHE A 310 -3.84 -14.97 -1.11
CA PHE A 310 -2.41 -15.23 -0.98
C PHE A 310 -2.18 -16.75 -0.87
N PRO A 311 -1.11 -17.31 -1.44
CA PRO A 311 -0.84 -18.75 -1.35
C PRO A 311 -0.68 -19.22 0.11
N ASP A 312 -1.17 -20.43 0.39
CA ASP A 312 -0.97 -21.07 1.69
C ASP A 312 0.52 -21.43 1.90
N GLY A 313 1.01 -21.26 3.13
CA GLY A 313 2.39 -21.60 3.50
C GLY A 313 3.37 -20.43 3.41
N MET A 314 4.67 -20.75 3.43
CA MET A 314 5.75 -19.75 3.28
C MET A 314 6.09 -19.57 1.81
N VAL A 315 5.96 -18.33 1.31
CA VAL A 315 6.26 -17.95 -0.07
C VAL A 315 7.61 -17.24 -0.12
N LYS A 316 8.57 -17.88 -0.78
CA LYS A 316 9.93 -17.35 -0.96
C LYS A 316 9.94 -16.13 -1.88
N ARG A 317 10.89 -15.22 -1.67
CA ARG A 317 11.15 -14.07 -2.57
C ARG A 317 9.98 -13.11 -2.76
N SER A 318 9.02 -13.12 -1.83
CA SER A 318 7.89 -12.18 -1.81
C SER A 318 8.38 -10.74 -1.68
N PHE A 319 7.53 -9.79 -2.01
CA PHE A 319 7.88 -8.37 -1.97
C PHE A 319 6.92 -7.62 -1.05
N VAL A 320 7.47 -6.75 -0.20
CA VAL A 320 6.69 -5.85 0.66
C VAL A 320 6.89 -4.42 0.20
N GLY A 321 5.79 -3.67 0.11
CA GLY A 321 5.78 -2.25 -0.15
C GLY A 321 4.95 -1.54 0.90
N VAL A 322 5.40 -0.35 1.33
CA VAL A 322 4.66 0.51 2.24
C VAL A 322 4.45 1.85 1.57
N PHE A 323 3.18 2.23 1.42
CA PHE A 323 2.75 3.48 0.83
C PHE A 323 2.29 4.41 1.95
N GLU A 324 2.83 5.61 1.99
CA GLU A 324 2.36 6.70 2.85
C GLU A 324 1.16 7.37 2.19
N ILE A 325 0.10 7.59 2.95
CA ILE A 325 -1.12 8.24 2.48
C ILE A 325 -1.08 9.70 2.96
N VAL A 326 -1.07 10.64 2.02
CA VAL A 326 -1.04 12.09 2.28
C VAL A 326 -2.19 12.76 1.53
N GLN A 327 -3.05 13.43 2.28
CA GLN A 327 -4.18 14.18 1.73
C GLN A 327 -3.89 15.68 1.78
N THR A 328 -4.26 16.41 0.73
CA THR A 328 -4.19 17.88 0.74
C THR A 328 -5.55 18.44 1.18
N GLU A 329 -5.56 19.20 2.27
CA GLU A 329 -6.72 19.93 2.75
C GLU A 329 -6.66 21.37 2.24
N PHE A 330 -7.75 21.84 1.65
CA PHE A 330 -7.89 23.17 1.09
C PHE A 330 -8.78 24.01 1.99
N HIS A 331 -8.25 25.16 2.41
CA HIS A 331 -8.98 26.19 3.15
C HIS A 331 -9.00 27.48 2.33
N ALA A 332 -9.84 28.44 2.72
CA ALA A 332 -10.05 29.67 1.96
C ALA A 332 -8.74 30.45 1.67
N ASN A 333 -7.81 30.47 2.64
CA ASN A 333 -6.60 31.29 2.58
C ASN A 333 -5.30 30.47 2.57
N TRP A 334 -5.37 29.15 2.75
CA TRP A 334 -4.19 28.30 2.86
C TRP A 334 -4.52 26.84 2.52
N LYS A 335 -3.48 26.05 2.25
CA LYS A 335 -3.58 24.61 2.02
C LYS A 335 -2.56 23.88 2.89
N ARG A 336 -2.88 22.67 3.33
CA ARG A 336 -1.94 21.83 4.09
C ARG A 336 -1.96 20.40 3.60
N LYS A 337 -0.82 19.73 3.70
CA LYS A 337 -0.69 18.29 3.47
C LYS A 337 -0.76 17.56 4.80
N VAL A 338 -1.72 16.67 4.96
CA VAL A 338 -1.98 15.92 6.20
C VAL A 338 -1.75 14.45 5.95
N HIS A 339 -0.99 13.82 6.83
CA HIS A 339 -0.78 12.37 6.81
C HIS A 339 -2.08 11.63 7.17
N ARG A 340 -2.38 10.49 6.55
CA ARG A 340 -3.62 9.73 6.80
C ARG A 340 -3.40 8.27 7.14
N GLY A 341 -2.16 7.81 7.17
CA GLY A 341 -1.81 6.44 7.50
C GLY A 341 -0.84 5.86 6.49
N TYR A 342 -0.67 4.56 6.59
CA TYR A 342 0.11 3.76 5.66
C TYR A 342 -0.74 2.65 5.08
N ARG A 343 -0.45 2.27 3.83
CA ARG A 343 -0.94 1.04 3.22
C ARG A 343 0.24 0.09 3.07
N VAL A 344 0.20 -1.04 3.77
CA VAL A 344 1.19 -2.10 3.63
C VAL A 344 0.67 -3.12 2.65
N MET A 345 1.50 -3.44 1.66
CA MET A 345 1.20 -4.41 0.62
C MET A 345 2.21 -5.54 0.65
N LEU A 346 1.72 -6.77 0.57
CA LEU A 346 2.52 -7.98 0.38
C LEU A 346 2.11 -8.65 -0.93
N ILE A 347 3.08 -8.94 -1.79
CA ILE A 347 2.85 -9.59 -3.08
C ILE A 347 3.79 -10.78 -3.26
N THR A 348 3.28 -11.83 -3.90
CA THR A 348 4.08 -12.98 -4.32
C THR A 348 5.09 -12.59 -5.40
N PRO A 349 6.23 -13.29 -5.54
CA PRO A 349 7.14 -13.04 -6.67
C PRO A 349 6.47 -13.36 -8.01
N SER A 350 6.90 -12.72 -9.09
CA SER A 350 6.43 -13.04 -10.45
C SER A 350 6.68 -14.51 -10.83
N THR A 351 7.72 -15.12 -10.25
CA THR A 351 8.11 -16.52 -10.44
C THR A 351 7.15 -17.52 -9.77
N SER A 352 6.23 -17.08 -8.91
CA SER A 352 5.19 -17.95 -8.36
C SER A 352 4.10 -18.16 -9.39
N ARG A 353 3.68 -19.41 -9.66
CA ARG A 353 2.55 -19.72 -10.56
C ARG A 353 1.25 -19.04 -10.11
N THR A 354 0.98 -19.09 -8.81
CA THR A 354 -0.18 -18.44 -8.20
C THR A 354 0.24 -17.07 -7.69
N LEU A 355 -0.28 -16.03 -8.33
CA LEU A 355 -0.08 -14.66 -7.89
C LEU A 355 -1.04 -14.33 -6.76
N GLY A 356 -0.51 -13.74 -5.69
CA GLY A 356 -1.29 -13.24 -4.56
C GLY A 356 -0.87 -11.83 -4.19
N VAL A 357 -1.85 -11.02 -3.81
CA VAL A 357 -1.64 -9.68 -3.29
C VAL A 357 -2.51 -9.50 -2.04
N VAL A 358 -1.92 -8.90 -1.03
CA VAL A 358 -2.58 -8.55 0.22
C VAL A 358 -2.29 -7.08 0.48
N SER A 359 -3.31 -6.33 0.86
CA SER A 359 -3.17 -4.91 1.21
C SER A 359 -3.94 -4.62 2.49
N HIS A 360 -3.28 -4.01 3.47
CA HIS A 360 -3.86 -3.57 4.74
C HIS A 360 -3.51 -2.12 5.02
N SER A 361 -4.46 -1.35 5.53
CA SER A 361 -4.28 0.05 5.89
C SER A 361 -4.10 0.20 7.40
N PHE A 362 -3.12 1.01 7.79
CA PHE A 362 -2.78 1.37 9.16
C PHE A 362 -2.94 2.87 9.32
N ASP A 363 -3.89 3.27 10.15
CA ASP A 363 -4.28 4.66 10.36
C ASP A 363 -4.56 4.90 11.85
N SER A 364 -5.16 6.04 12.18
CA SER A 364 -5.51 6.37 13.57
C SER A 364 -6.51 5.42 14.22
N LYS A 365 -7.32 4.69 13.44
CA LYS A 365 -8.26 3.66 13.92
C LYS A 365 -7.63 2.27 13.92
N SER A 366 -6.56 2.09 13.16
CA SER A 366 -5.88 0.83 12.85
C SER A 366 -4.37 0.97 13.16
N PRO A 367 -3.96 0.93 14.44
CA PRO A 367 -2.55 1.04 14.80
C PRO A 367 -1.74 -0.16 14.30
N PHE A 368 -0.42 0.01 14.15
CA PHE A 368 0.47 -1.11 13.85
C PHE A 368 0.55 -2.05 15.04
N LEU A 369 -0.05 -3.22 14.93
CA LEU A 369 0.14 -4.31 15.88
C LEU A 369 1.19 -5.28 15.31
N PHE A 370 2.32 -5.43 15.99
CA PHE A 370 3.43 -6.24 15.49
C PHE A 370 4.04 -7.15 16.57
N GLU A 371 4.80 -8.15 16.13
CA GLU A 371 5.59 -9.04 16.98
C GLU A 371 6.94 -9.31 16.34
N VAL A 372 8.00 -9.19 17.13
CA VAL A 372 9.34 -9.65 16.76
C VAL A 372 9.57 -11.00 17.47
N PRO A 373 9.72 -12.13 16.73
CA PRO A 373 9.81 -13.47 17.33
C PRO A 373 11.01 -13.63 18.28
N ASP A 374 12.18 -13.14 17.86
CA ASP A 374 13.39 -13.07 18.66
C ASP A 374 14.08 -11.72 18.40
N ALA A 375 14.24 -10.93 19.47
CA ALA A 375 14.87 -9.62 19.43
C ALA A 375 16.40 -9.69 19.60
N SER A 376 16.98 -10.89 19.66
CA SER A 376 18.42 -11.07 19.74
C SER A 376 19.12 -10.57 18.46
N PRO A 377 20.37 -10.08 18.55
CA PRO A 377 21.10 -9.54 17.39
C PRO A 377 21.47 -10.62 16.35
N ASN A 378 21.52 -11.89 16.77
CA ASN A 378 21.83 -13.03 15.90
C ASN A 378 20.57 -13.72 15.35
N ALA A 379 19.37 -13.27 15.74
CA ALA A 379 18.11 -13.82 15.24
C ALA A 379 17.89 -13.47 13.77
N ASP A 380 17.11 -14.33 13.11
CA ASP A 380 16.57 -14.02 11.79
C ASP A 380 15.79 -12.68 11.85
N PRO A 381 16.07 -11.74 10.92
CA PRO A 381 15.36 -10.48 10.86
C PRO A 381 13.92 -10.72 10.39
N ALA A 382 13.00 -10.89 11.33
CA ALA A 382 11.61 -11.24 11.07
C ALA A 382 10.65 -10.41 11.92
N VAL A 383 9.56 -9.96 11.32
CA VAL A 383 8.44 -9.28 12.00
C VAL A 383 7.13 -9.88 11.54
N THR A 384 6.19 -10.02 12.48
CA THR A 384 4.80 -10.39 12.16
C THR A 384 3.90 -9.20 12.40
N LEU A 385 3.15 -8.79 11.38
CA LEU A 385 2.07 -7.81 11.49
C LEU A 385 0.74 -8.52 11.72
N LEU A 386 -0.09 -7.95 12.58
CA LEU A 386 -1.33 -8.55 13.05
C LEU A 386 -2.52 -7.61 12.81
N ALA A 387 -3.70 -8.20 12.71
CA ALA A 387 -4.94 -7.44 12.67
C ALA A 387 -5.10 -6.59 13.96
N PRO A 388 -5.36 -5.27 13.83
CA PRO A 388 -5.48 -4.37 14.98
C PRO A 388 -6.78 -4.57 15.77
N ASP A 389 -7.75 -5.27 15.19
CA ASP A 389 -9.05 -5.60 15.82
C ASP A 389 -8.94 -6.58 17.01
N GLY A 390 -7.74 -7.13 17.28
CA GLY A 390 -7.50 -8.08 18.36
C GLY A 390 -8.11 -9.47 18.15
N THR A 391 -8.87 -9.69 17.08
CA THR A 391 -9.50 -10.98 16.73
C THR A 391 -8.56 -11.91 15.97
N ALA A 392 -7.36 -11.40 15.61
CA ALA A 392 -6.40 -12.07 14.74
C ALA A 392 -7.10 -12.60 13.47
N SER A 393 -7.90 -11.73 12.85
CA SER A 393 -8.61 -12.03 11.60
C SER A 393 -7.62 -12.38 10.50
N TRP A 394 -6.47 -11.69 10.49
CA TRP A 394 -5.33 -11.98 9.65
C TRP A 394 -3.99 -11.82 10.40
N ARG A 395 -2.95 -12.49 9.88
CA ARG A 395 -1.55 -12.30 10.27
C ARG A 395 -0.64 -12.33 9.05
N MET A 396 0.41 -11.53 9.07
CA MET A 396 1.41 -11.39 8.01
C MET A 396 2.80 -11.53 8.60
N SER A 397 3.49 -12.65 8.35
CA SER A 397 4.86 -12.88 8.81
C SER A 397 5.84 -12.56 7.68
N LEU A 398 6.80 -11.69 7.96
CA LEU A 398 7.77 -11.15 7.01
C LEU A 398 9.18 -11.53 7.47
N VAL A 399 9.94 -12.20 6.63
CA VAL A 399 11.33 -12.59 6.90
C VAL A 399 12.26 -11.92 5.88
N PHE A 400 13.21 -11.13 6.36
CA PHE A 400 14.07 -10.30 5.52
C PHE A 400 15.38 -11.02 5.17
N ASP A 401 15.95 -10.70 4.01
CA ASP A 401 17.31 -11.12 3.66
C ASP A 401 18.37 -10.21 4.30
N SER A 402 18.03 -8.92 4.49
CA SER A 402 18.92 -7.91 5.06
C SER A 402 18.40 -7.41 6.40
N ARG A 403 19.29 -7.35 7.41
CA ARG A 403 18.98 -6.74 8.71
C ARG A 403 18.66 -5.26 8.58
N GLN A 404 19.34 -4.55 7.68
CA GLN A 404 19.08 -3.14 7.43
C GLN A 404 17.65 -2.90 6.93
N ALA A 405 17.16 -3.71 5.98
CA ALA A 405 15.79 -3.60 5.47
C ALA A 405 14.76 -3.84 6.59
N PHE A 406 15.02 -4.82 7.45
CA PHE A 406 14.20 -5.06 8.65
C PHE A 406 14.19 -3.87 9.61
N ASP A 407 15.36 -3.32 9.93
CA ASP A 407 15.48 -2.16 10.82
C ASP A 407 14.78 -0.92 10.23
N ASP A 408 14.89 -0.71 8.91
CA ASP A 408 14.19 0.37 8.18
C ASP A 408 12.67 0.22 8.27
N LEU A 409 12.13 -0.99 8.09
CA LEU A 409 10.69 -1.24 8.28
C LEU A 409 10.26 -1.01 9.73
N LEU A 410 11.04 -1.45 10.72
CA LEU A 410 10.73 -1.20 12.12
C LEU A 410 10.76 0.29 12.45
N ASN A 411 11.72 1.03 11.91
CA ASN A 411 11.75 2.49 12.03
C ASN A 411 10.51 3.13 11.40
N LEU A 412 10.01 2.58 10.29
CA LEU A 412 8.79 3.08 9.65
C LEU A 412 7.58 2.85 10.55
N ILE A 413 7.45 1.63 11.08
CA ILE A 413 6.37 1.25 12.01
C ILE A 413 6.38 2.15 13.25
N HIS A 414 7.56 2.43 13.82
CA HIS A 414 7.72 3.32 14.97
C HIS A 414 7.59 4.81 14.62
N GLY A 415 7.54 5.19 13.34
CA GLY A 415 7.49 6.59 12.88
C GLY A 415 8.83 7.34 12.92
N THR A 416 9.94 6.65 13.22
CA THR A 416 11.30 7.19 13.25
C THR A 416 12.02 7.14 11.90
N PHE A 417 11.43 6.46 10.91
CA PHE A 417 11.94 6.43 9.54
C PHE A 417 11.96 7.84 8.95
N LYS A 418 13.04 8.17 8.23
CA LYS A 418 13.30 9.51 7.68
C LYS A 418 13.29 9.41 6.17
N THR A 419 12.55 10.30 5.53
CA THR A 419 12.48 10.38 4.06
C THR A 419 13.17 11.66 3.56
N GLY A 420 14.00 11.55 2.52
CA GLY A 420 14.65 12.70 1.87
C GLY A 420 15.47 13.57 2.85
N ASP A 421 15.03 14.81 3.06
CA ASP A 421 15.70 15.86 3.85
C ASP A 421 15.31 15.88 5.35
N GLU A 422 14.62 14.85 5.85
CA GLU A 422 14.23 14.74 7.25
C GLU A 422 15.41 14.33 8.16
N PHE A 423 15.50 14.95 9.33
CA PHE A 423 16.48 14.58 10.35
C PHE A 423 15.91 14.69 11.77
N THR A 424 16.62 14.10 12.72
CA THR A 424 16.27 14.21 14.14
C THR A 424 16.78 15.56 14.65
N LYS A 425 15.87 16.46 15.05
CA LYS A 425 16.21 17.75 15.64
C LYS A 425 16.65 17.60 17.10
N ALA A 426 15.95 16.76 17.87
CA ALA A 426 16.32 16.44 19.24
C ALA A 426 15.81 15.06 19.66
N LYS A 427 16.48 14.50 20.67
CA LYS A 427 16.02 13.33 21.43
C LYS A 427 15.95 13.72 22.90
N LEU A 428 14.74 13.78 23.44
CA LEU A 428 14.43 14.26 24.78
C LEU A 428 13.99 13.10 25.66
N ALA A 429 14.39 13.10 26.93
CA ALA A 429 13.93 12.10 27.89
C ALA A 429 12.57 12.52 28.49
N ILE A 430 11.59 11.61 28.42
CA ILE A 430 10.23 11.83 28.90
C ILE A 430 9.94 10.89 30.07
N ARG A 431 9.40 11.46 31.15
CA ARG A 431 8.90 10.74 32.33
C ARG A 431 7.51 10.17 32.09
N SER A 432 6.61 10.96 31.50
CA SER A 432 5.25 10.52 31.18
C SER A 432 4.63 11.31 30.04
N PHE A 433 3.69 10.67 29.35
CA PHE A 433 2.76 11.29 28.44
C PHE A 433 1.35 10.90 28.83
N SER A 434 0.46 11.90 28.94
CA SER A 434 -0.95 11.68 29.24
C SER A 434 -1.83 12.49 28.29
N ALA A 435 -3.03 11.97 28.04
CA ALA A 435 -4.05 12.65 27.25
C ALA A 435 -5.37 12.62 28.02
N GLN A 436 -6.04 13.76 28.14
CA GLN A 436 -7.34 13.88 28.77
C GLN A 436 -8.35 14.41 27.74
N PRO A 437 -9.55 13.81 27.62
CA PRO A 437 -10.53 14.30 26.66
C PRO A 437 -11.09 15.66 27.11
N LEU A 438 -11.33 16.53 26.13
CA LEU A 438 -12.08 17.77 26.30
C LEU A 438 -13.54 17.48 25.94
N GLY A 439 -14.43 17.48 26.93
CA GLY A 439 -15.84 17.17 26.73
C GLY A 439 -16.18 15.70 26.98
N ASP A 440 -16.39 14.93 25.91
CA ASP A 440 -16.95 13.56 25.99
C ASP A 440 -16.07 12.62 26.81
N SER A 441 -16.60 12.19 27.96
CA SER A 441 -15.93 11.29 28.89
C SER A 441 -15.91 9.83 28.43
N SER A 442 -16.63 9.47 27.36
CA SER A 442 -16.74 8.08 26.88
C SER A 442 -15.39 7.45 26.53
N VAL A 443 -14.45 8.26 26.02
CA VAL A 443 -13.10 7.83 25.62
C VAL A 443 -12.05 7.97 26.73
N ALA A 444 -12.42 8.48 27.91
CA ALA A 444 -11.48 8.78 28.98
C ALA A 444 -10.70 7.54 29.44
N SER A 445 -11.38 6.39 29.58
CA SER A 445 -10.76 5.13 30.00
C SER A 445 -9.67 4.63 29.02
N ALA A 446 -9.91 4.79 27.72
CA ALA A 446 -8.93 4.46 26.69
C ALA A 446 -7.69 5.35 26.78
N LEU A 447 -7.88 6.65 27.02
CA LEU A 447 -6.78 7.62 27.14
C LEU A 447 -6.00 7.47 28.44
N THR A 448 -6.66 7.15 29.57
CA THR A 448 -5.99 6.88 30.86
C THR A 448 -5.02 5.70 30.77
N SER A 449 -5.21 4.78 29.82
CA SER A 449 -4.27 3.68 29.60
C SER A 449 -2.86 4.19 29.22
N LEU A 450 -2.73 5.36 28.60
CA LEU A 450 -1.43 5.98 28.25
C LEU A 450 -0.58 6.32 29.49
N GLU A 451 -1.22 6.61 30.62
CA GLU A 451 -0.54 6.93 31.89
C GLU A 451 0.09 5.69 32.55
N GLN A 452 -0.43 4.50 32.23
CA GLN A 452 0.04 3.24 32.79
C GLN A 452 1.30 2.70 32.09
N VAL A 453 1.72 3.36 31.01
CA VAL A 453 2.84 2.92 30.17
C VAL A 453 4.15 3.52 30.66
N LYS A 454 5.23 2.74 30.57
CA LYS A 454 6.59 3.23 30.82
C LYS A 454 7.15 3.94 29.59
N TRP A 455 7.08 5.26 29.62
CA TRP A 455 7.66 6.15 28.61
C TRP A 455 9.19 6.19 28.73
N ARG A 456 9.88 6.45 27.61
CA ARG A 456 11.35 6.47 27.55
C ARG A 456 11.89 7.77 26.97
N ASP A 457 11.55 8.05 25.72
CA ASP A 457 12.08 9.20 24.99
C ASP A 457 11.05 9.78 24.02
N ALA A 458 11.21 11.06 23.69
CA ALA A 458 10.60 11.69 22.55
C ALA A 458 11.66 12.10 21.54
N VAL A 459 11.50 11.65 20.31
CA VAL A 459 12.34 12.03 19.17
C VAL A 459 11.56 13.01 18.31
N ILE A 460 12.10 14.22 18.14
CA ILE A 460 11.51 15.23 17.26
C ILE A 460 12.18 15.12 15.89
N ILE A 461 11.38 14.87 14.87
CA ILE A 461 11.81 14.72 13.48
C ILE A 461 11.14 15.80 12.66
N ASP A 462 11.91 16.46 11.81
CA ASP A 462 11.42 17.48 10.90
C ASP A 462 12.37 17.62 9.70
N ARG A 463 11.93 18.35 8.67
CA ARG A 463 12.79 18.73 7.55
C ARG A 463 13.71 19.89 7.92
N ARG A 464 14.74 20.07 7.09
CA ARG A 464 15.66 21.21 7.18
C ARG A 464 14.98 22.49 6.74
N SER A 465 14.33 23.16 7.68
CA SER A 465 13.84 24.52 7.53
C SER A 465 14.78 25.51 8.21
N ALA A 466 14.88 26.72 7.66
CA ALA A 466 15.60 27.82 8.31
C ALA A 466 14.93 28.23 9.64
N ARG A 467 13.66 27.88 9.84
CA ARG A 467 12.88 28.20 11.05
C ARG A 467 11.97 27.02 11.41
N PRO A 468 12.00 26.51 12.65
CA PRO A 468 11.00 25.57 13.12
C PRO A 468 9.63 26.27 13.15
N SER A 469 8.63 25.66 12.56
CA SER A 469 7.24 26.10 12.67
C SER A 469 6.36 24.87 12.74
N THR A 470 5.44 24.86 13.69
CA THR A 470 4.35 23.89 13.78
C THR A 470 3.17 24.28 12.87
N ILE A 471 3.18 25.49 12.31
CA ILE A 471 2.13 26.01 11.46
C ILE A 471 2.27 25.42 10.06
N LEU A 472 1.26 24.68 9.62
CA LEU A 472 1.19 24.05 8.30
C LEU A 472 2.40 23.16 7.98
N SER A 473 3.07 22.64 9.02
CA SER A 473 4.25 21.79 8.87
C SER A 473 3.85 20.42 8.32
N ASP A 474 4.46 20.01 7.22
CA ASP A 474 4.18 18.72 6.59
C ASP A 474 5.01 17.57 7.18
N SER A 475 6.13 17.85 7.83
CA SER A 475 7.08 16.83 8.35
C SER A 475 7.23 16.79 9.87
N LEU A 476 6.91 17.87 10.59
CA LEU A 476 7.20 17.95 12.03
C LEU A 476 6.38 16.94 12.83
N ARG A 477 7.08 15.99 13.44
CA ARG A 477 6.49 14.95 14.29
C ARG A 477 7.31 14.69 15.54
N VAL A 478 6.60 14.39 16.62
CA VAL A 478 7.13 13.96 17.90
C VAL A 478 6.83 12.48 18.05
N VAL A 479 7.86 11.65 18.01
CA VAL A 479 7.76 10.21 18.19
C VAL A 479 8.04 9.88 19.64
N MET A 480 7.02 9.45 20.38
CA MET A 480 7.12 9.12 21.80
C MET A 480 7.26 7.61 21.96
N SER A 481 8.46 7.18 22.37
CA SER A 481 8.81 5.78 22.56
C SER A 481 8.41 5.31 23.97
N HIS A 482 7.85 4.11 24.05
CA HIS A 482 7.55 3.44 25.31
C HIS A 482 8.05 1.99 25.32
N SER A 483 7.82 1.26 26.42
CA SER A 483 8.27 -0.12 26.60
C SER A 483 7.71 -1.14 25.61
N SER A 484 6.62 -0.78 24.93
CA SER A 484 5.82 -1.70 24.11
C SER A 484 5.57 -1.17 22.70
N GLY A 485 6.31 -0.14 22.26
CA GLY A 485 6.12 0.49 20.95
C GLY A 485 6.34 2.00 20.99
N ALA A 486 5.63 2.73 20.13
CA ALA A 486 5.70 4.19 20.03
C ALA A 486 4.37 4.82 19.59
N VAL A 487 4.15 6.07 19.99
CA VAL A 487 3.04 6.93 19.55
C VAL A 487 3.62 8.13 18.81
N VAL A 488 3.11 8.39 17.61
CA VAL A 488 3.54 9.49 16.74
C VAL A 488 2.53 10.62 16.81
N ASP A 489 2.97 11.77 17.28
CA ASP A 489 2.19 13.00 17.30
C ASP A 489 2.73 13.99 16.25
N ARG A 490 1.98 14.20 15.18
CA ARG A 490 2.30 15.16 14.12
C ARG A 490 1.83 16.56 14.51
N LEU A 491 2.72 17.54 14.44
CA LEU A 491 2.43 18.93 14.81
C LEU A 491 2.18 19.77 13.55
N ASN A 492 1.18 19.40 12.77
CA ASN A 492 0.70 20.13 11.58
C ASN A 492 -0.52 20.99 11.94
N LEU A 493 -0.26 22.12 12.59
CA LEU A 493 -1.30 22.97 13.16
C LEU A 493 -1.74 24.06 12.16
N PRO A 494 -3.03 24.42 12.11
CA PRO A 494 -3.45 25.63 11.42
C PRO A 494 -2.96 26.87 12.17
N PRO A 495 -2.84 28.04 11.50
CA PRO A 495 -2.45 29.29 12.14
C PRO A 495 -3.32 29.59 13.37
N GLY A 496 -2.71 29.97 14.49
CA GLY A 496 -3.45 30.33 15.71
C GLY A 496 -3.93 29.13 16.57
N ALA A 497 -3.60 27.89 16.20
CA ALA A 497 -4.07 26.71 16.93
C ALA A 497 -3.08 26.13 17.95
N LEU A 498 -1.85 26.66 18.02
CA LEU A 498 -0.89 26.24 19.06
C LEU A 498 -1.27 26.86 20.41
N LEU A 499 -1.88 26.05 21.26
CA LEU A 499 -2.30 26.42 22.61
C LEU A 499 -1.50 25.64 23.63
N MET A 500 -0.62 26.32 24.38
CA MET A 500 0.27 25.71 25.38
C MET A 500 0.07 26.27 26.78
N ARG A 501 0.23 25.43 27.79
CA ARG A 501 0.20 25.81 29.21
C ARG A 501 1.34 25.14 29.96
N LEU A 502 1.96 25.88 30.87
CA LEU A 502 2.92 25.35 31.85
C LEU A 502 2.31 25.31 33.25
N PRO A 503 2.70 24.35 34.10
CA PRO A 503 2.34 24.34 35.51
C PRO A 503 3.08 25.45 36.26
N ILE A 504 2.52 25.89 37.38
CA ILE A 504 3.12 26.92 38.26
C ILE A 504 4.07 26.31 39.28
N SER A 505 4.47 25.07 39.06
CA SER A 505 5.58 24.40 39.72
C SER A 505 6.84 24.48 38.85
N THR A 506 7.98 24.14 39.43
CA THR A 506 9.22 23.88 38.67
C THR A 506 9.21 22.52 37.96
N GLU A 507 8.06 21.85 37.88
CA GLU A 507 7.97 20.57 37.17
C GLU A 507 8.17 20.82 35.66
N PRO A 508 9.08 20.08 35.01
CA PRO A 508 9.39 20.24 33.60
C PRO A 508 8.32 19.56 32.74
N SER A 509 7.09 20.09 32.75
CA SER A 509 5.99 19.60 31.93
C SER A 509 5.29 20.72 31.17
N ILE A 510 4.69 20.34 30.04
CA ILE A 510 3.91 21.24 29.18
C ILE A 510 2.63 20.53 28.75
N THR A 511 1.52 21.26 28.80
CA THR A 511 0.21 20.78 28.33
C THR A 511 -0.14 21.50 27.04
N LEU A 512 -0.42 20.74 25.99
CA LEU A 512 -0.92 21.23 24.71
C LEU A 512 -2.41 20.91 24.58
N ALA A 513 -3.21 21.90 24.18
CA ALA A 513 -4.58 21.64 23.75
C ALA A 513 -4.59 21.24 22.27
N ARG A 514 -5.17 20.07 21.98
CA ARG A 514 -5.10 19.41 20.68
C ARG A 514 -6.49 19.13 20.15
N ARG A 515 -6.70 19.42 18.87
CA ARG A 515 -7.88 19.02 18.11
C ARG A 515 -7.90 17.50 17.89
N PRO A 516 -9.04 16.90 17.50
CA PRO A 516 -9.09 15.51 17.03
C PRO A 516 -8.05 15.31 15.93
N GLN A 517 -7.20 14.29 16.09
CA GLN A 517 -6.01 14.12 15.28
C GLN A 517 -6.10 12.87 14.40
N PRO A 518 -6.64 12.98 13.18
CA PRO A 518 -6.82 11.82 12.30
C PRO A 518 -5.50 11.22 11.80
N ASP A 519 -4.39 11.96 11.94
CA ASP A 519 -3.05 11.57 11.52
C ASP A 519 -2.16 11.00 12.64
N ALA A 520 -2.75 10.79 13.82
CA ALA A 520 -2.11 10.10 14.94
C ALA A 520 -1.90 8.63 14.60
N ILE A 521 -0.71 8.10 14.89
CA ILE A 521 -0.37 6.69 14.65
C ILE A 521 0.28 6.13 15.89
N ALA A 522 -0.06 4.88 16.20
CA ALA A 522 0.66 4.13 17.21
C ALA A 522 1.17 2.81 16.63
N SER A 523 2.25 2.36 17.22
CA SER A 523 2.82 1.03 17.02
C SER A 523 2.87 0.33 18.37
N LEU A 524 2.45 -0.92 18.39
CA LEU A 524 2.24 -1.70 19.60
C LEU A 524 2.79 -3.11 19.38
N ASP A 525 3.73 -3.51 20.23
CA ASP A 525 4.21 -4.89 20.31
C ASP A 525 3.17 -5.73 21.04
N ARG A 526 2.53 -6.67 20.34
CA ARG A 526 1.46 -7.50 20.87
C ARG A 526 1.87 -8.32 22.09
N ARG A 527 3.15 -8.68 22.23
CA ARG A 527 3.64 -9.54 23.34
C ARG A 527 3.68 -8.80 24.66
N THR A 528 3.92 -7.49 24.61
CA THR A 528 4.16 -6.64 25.79
C THR A 528 3.06 -5.61 26.02
N THR A 529 2.24 -5.33 25.01
CA THR A 529 1.17 -4.31 25.06
C THR A 529 -0.04 -4.77 25.86
N ASN A 530 -0.55 -3.90 26.72
CA ASN A 530 -1.87 -4.05 27.32
C ASN A 530 -2.96 -3.79 26.26
N PRO A 531 -3.93 -4.72 26.04
CA PRO A 531 -5.02 -4.53 25.07
C PRO A 531 -5.80 -3.22 25.20
N SER A 532 -5.85 -2.61 26.39
CA SER A 532 -6.52 -1.31 26.61
C SER A 532 -5.88 -0.13 25.89
N LEU A 533 -4.63 -0.27 25.40
CA LEU A 533 -3.91 0.76 24.64
C LEU A 533 -4.31 0.84 23.17
N ILE A 534 -4.84 -0.25 22.60
CA ILE A 534 -5.27 -0.29 21.20
C ILE A 534 -6.31 0.81 20.86
N PRO A 535 -7.38 1.02 21.66
CA PRO A 535 -8.36 2.07 21.38
C PRO A 535 -7.84 3.50 21.65
N ALA A 536 -6.69 3.69 22.32
CA ALA A 536 -6.20 5.02 22.70
C ALA A 536 -5.90 5.89 21.47
N THR A 537 -5.29 5.33 20.42
CA THR A 537 -5.01 6.06 19.17
C THR A 537 -6.28 6.51 18.46
N SER A 538 -7.31 5.65 18.47
CA SER A 538 -8.63 5.97 17.91
C SER A 538 -9.27 7.10 18.69
N ALA A 539 -9.18 7.09 20.02
CA ALA A 539 -9.68 8.17 20.88
C ALA A 539 -8.97 9.52 20.62
N LEU A 540 -7.64 9.52 20.41
CA LEU A 540 -6.89 10.72 20.03
C LEU A 540 -7.34 11.30 18.67
N SER A 541 -7.93 10.47 17.81
CA SER A 541 -8.35 10.86 16.46
C SER A 541 -9.75 11.45 16.36
N THR A 542 -10.62 11.09 17.31
CA THR A 542 -12.04 11.49 17.28
C THR A 542 -12.37 12.61 18.25
N THR A 543 -11.59 12.78 19.32
CA THR A 543 -11.92 13.69 20.42
C THR A 543 -10.83 14.74 20.62
N PRO A 544 -11.16 16.02 20.89
CA PRO A 544 -10.18 17.00 21.29
C PRO A 544 -9.57 16.60 22.65
N THR A 545 -8.27 16.84 22.85
CA THR A 545 -7.54 16.36 24.02
C THR A 545 -6.58 17.40 24.60
N LEU A 546 -6.38 17.35 25.91
CA LEU A 546 -5.27 17.99 26.61
C LEU A 546 -4.14 16.97 26.75
N ARG A 547 -3.02 17.22 26.08
CA ARG A 547 -1.87 16.33 26.08
C ARG A 547 -0.75 16.91 26.92
N THR A 548 -0.34 16.19 27.95
CA THR A 548 0.72 16.63 28.85
C THR A 548 1.98 15.82 28.61
N TYR A 549 3.07 16.50 28.27
CA TYR A 549 4.41 15.93 28.13
C TYR A 549 5.19 16.31 29.38
N ALA A 550 5.62 15.32 30.17
CA ALA A 550 6.46 15.53 31.34
C ALA A 550 7.88 15.04 31.03
N PHE A 551 8.84 15.96 31.03
CA PHE A 551 10.24 15.69 30.75
C PHE A 551 10.99 15.31 32.02
N THR A 552 12.22 14.80 31.86
CA THR A 552 13.09 14.53 33.02
C THR A 552 13.83 15.76 33.52
N SER A 553 14.00 16.78 32.67
CA SER A 553 14.77 17.98 32.99
C SER A 553 14.13 19.24 32.41
N LEU A 554 14.40 20.39 33.05
CA LEU A 554 13.95 21.69 32.55
C LEU A 554 14.58 22.08 31.19
N PRO A 555 15.88 21.81 30.92
CA PRO A 555 16.45 22.01 29.60
C PRO A 555 15.76 21.22 28.48
N ASP A 556 15.31 19.99 28.76
CA ASP A 556 14.56 19.20 27.78
C ASP A 556 13.22 19.87 27.45
N LEU A 557 12.51 20.38 28.47
CA LEU A 557 11.29 21.15 28.29
C LEU A 557 11.55 22.40 27.42
N HIS A 558 12.59 23.18 27.72
CA HIS A 558 12.92 24.39 26.97
C HIS A 558 13.32 24.08 25.52
N THR A 559 14.08 23.01 25.30
CA THR A 559 14.41 22.52 23.95
C THR A 559 13.15 22.11 23.19
N PHE A 560 12.22 21.43 23.85
CA PHE A 560 10.93 21.09 23.26
C PHE A 560 10.14 22.34 22.87
N GLN A 561 10.05 23.33 23.78
CA GLN A 561 9.38 24.61 23.53
C GLN A 561 9.97 25.34 22.32
N GLU A 562 11.30 25.39 22.23
CA GLU A 562 12.00 26.01 21.09
C GLU A 562 11.64 25.31 19.78
N LEU A 563 11.61 23.97 19.76
CA LEU A 563 11.33 23.21 18.56
C LEU A 563 9.88 23.33 18.07
N ILE A 564 8.92 23.56 18.97
CA ILE A 564 7.50 23.69 18.60
C ILE A 564 7.06 25.15 18.36
N THR A 565 7.69 26.12 19.03
CA THR A 565 7.29 27.55 18.94
C THR A 565 8.27 28.40 18.11
N GLY A 566 9.52 27.95 17.97
CA GLY A 566 10.62 28.73 17.43
C GLY A 566 11.18 29.80 18.38
N TYR A 567 10.74 29.82 19.64
CA TYR A 567 11.27 30.70 20.68
C TYR A 567 12.16 29.94 21.65
N THR A 568 13.38 30.43 21.86
CA THR A 568 14.26 29.97 22.94
C THR A 568 13.80 30.59 24.26
N VAL A 569 13.78 29.79 25.32
CA VAL A 569 13.43 30.26 26.67
C VAL A 569 14.67 30.90 27.30
N ALA A 570 14.70 32.22 27.39
CA ALA A 570 15.81 32.95 28.02
C ALA A 570 15.72 32.92 29.56
N PHE A 571 14.50 33.02 30.09
CA PHE A 571 14.24 32.92 31.52
C PHE A 571 12.97 32.12 31.80
N ASP A 572 13.01 31.36 32.89
CA ASP A 572 11.87 30.63 33.44
C ASP A 572 11.90 30.77 34.96
N VAL A 573 10.94 31.51 35.51
CA VAL A 573 10.96 31.92 36.91
C VAL A 573 9.58 31.86 37.56
N LEU A 574 9.58 31.73 38.88
CA LEU A 574 8.39 31.80 39.73
C LEU A 574 8.44 33.09 40.56
N PRO A 575 7.85 34.21 40.09
CA PRO A 575 7.76 35.44 40.88
C PRO A 575 6.95 35.22 42.16
N THR A 576 7.30 35.94 43.23
CA THR A 576 6.49 35.96 44.47
C THR A 576 5.25 36.83 44.32
N ARG A 577 5.31 37.84 43.45
CA ARG A 577 4.22 38.78 43.23
C ARG A 577 4.25 39.30 41.80
N PHE A 578 3.11 39.27 41.15
CA PHE A 578 2.85 39.92 39.86
C PHE A 578 1.68 40.88 40.05
N ALA A 579 1.85 42.15 39.70
CA ALA A 579 0.78 43.14 39.86
C ALA A 579 0.62 44.00 38.60
N ILE A 580 -0.63 44.25 38.24
CA ILE A 580 -1.01 45.17 37.15
C ILE A 580 -1.63 46.40 37.80
N THR A 581 -1.11 47.57 37.48
CA THR A 581 -1.65 48.86 37.93
C THR A 581 -2.31 49.53 36.74
N ARG A 582 -3.65 49.55 36.74
CA ARG A 582 -4.43 50.11 35.64
C ARG A 582 -4.67 51.61 35.83
N HIS A 583 -4.30 52.39 34.82
CA HIS A 583 -4.52 53.84 34.77
C HIS A 583 -5.97 54.13 34.36
N ARG A 584 -6.67 54.97 35.13
CA ARG A 584 -8.05 55.39 34.81
C ARG A 584 -8.06 56.85 34.38
N MET A 585 -8.55 57.13 33.17
CA MET A 585 -8.50 58.48 32.57
C MET A 585 -9.25 59.59 33.34
N VAL A 586 -10.10 59.26 34.32
CA VAL A 586 -11.04 60.24 34.94
C VAL A 586 -11.01 60.23 36.48
N VAL A 587 -10.25 59.34 37.13
CA VAL A 587 -10.18 59.26 38.61
C VAL A 587 -8.76 58.90 39.06
N SER A 588 -8.18 59.65 39.99
CA SER A 588 -6.82 59.45 40.55
C SER A 588 -6.64 58.15 41.37
N LEU A 589 -7.61 57.22 41.31
CA LEU A 589 -7.59 55.96 42.04
C LEU A 589 -7.16 54.84 41.08
N HIS A 590 -5.92 54.40 41.23
CA HIS A 590 -5.36 53.28 40.48
C HIS A 590 -6.03 51.96 40.90
N LYS A 591 -6.46 51.15 39.93
CA LYS A 591 -6.95 49.80 40.22
C LYS A 591 -5.78 48.83 40.12
N LYS A 592 -5.42 48.23 41.25
CA LYS A 592 -4.33 47.25 41.32
C LYS A 592 -4.89 45.83 41.29
N TYR A 593 -4.43 45.05 40.33
CA TYR A 593 -4.65 43.60 40.28
C TYR A 593 -3.38 42.89 40.73
N GLU A 594 -3.48 41.84 41.51
CA GLU A 594 -2.32 41.15 42.07
C GLU A 594 -2.50 39.64 42.04
N ALA A 595 -1.42 38.93 41.71
CA ALA A 595 -1.30 37.48 41.70
C ALA A 595 -0.01 37.07 42.43
N THR A 596 -0.08 35.97 43.18
CA THR A 596 1.05 35.43 43.96
C THR A 596 1.50 34.04 43.50
N ARG A 597 0.66 33.31 42.75
CA ARG A 597 0.98 32.03 42.13
C ARG A 597 1.20 32.22 40.64
N VAL A 598 2.46 32.46 40.26
CA VAL A 598 2.82 32.88 38.91
C VAL A 598 4.05 32.12 38.41
N ARG A 599 4.00 31.68 37.16
CA ARG A 599 5.19 31.29 36.39
C ARG A 599 5.34 32.24 35.21
N LEU A 600 6.54 32.78 35.04
CA LEU A 600 6.85 33.74 33.98
C LEU A 600 8.01 33.19 33.15
N GLN A 601 7.82 33.19 31.83
CA GLN A 601 8.86 32.89 30.87
C GLN A 601 9.14 34.08 29.95
N VAL A 602 10.42 34.31 29.68
CA VAL A 602 10.88 35.24 28.63
C VAL A 602 11.28 34.41 27.42
N LEU A 603 10.58 34.63 26.32
CA LEU A 603 10.68 33.89 25.07
C LEU A 603 11.36 34.78 24.04
N VAL A 604 12.38 34.26 23.35
CA VAL A 604 13.21 35.04 22.43
C VAL A 604 13.32 34.33 21.11
N ARG A 605 13.15 35.07 20.02
CA ARG A 605 13.27 34.55 18.66
C ARG A 605 14.22 35.42 17.83
N GLY A 606 15.36 34.85 17.45
CA GLY A 606 16.45 35.52 16.72
C GLY A 606 17.59 35.98 17.64
N ASP A 607 18.62 36.62 17.05
CA ASP A 607 19.74 37.22 17.79
C ASP A 607 19.33 38.55 18.47
N VAL A 608 20.26 39.19 19.20
CA VAL A 608 20.08 40.45 19.97
C VAL A 608 19.27 41.49 19.19
N GLY A 609 18.16 41.97 19.77
CA GLY A 609 17.14 42.80 19.10
C GLY A 609 16.01 42.04 18.37
N GLY A 610 15.92 40.71 18.54
CA GLY A 610 14.88 39.84 17.97
C GLY A 610 13.49 40.00 18.60
N ASP A 611 12.54 39.16 18.18
CA ASP A 611 11.16 39.18 18.70
C ASP A 611 11.14 38.57 20.11
N THR A 612 10.92 39.40 21.13
CA THR A 612 10.83 38.97 22.53
C THR A 612 9.39 39.02 23.01
N GLN A 613 8.96 37.96 23.70
CA GLN A 613 7.64 37.84 24.28
C GLN A 613 7.75 37.41 25.74
N ILE A 614 6.86 37.94 26.59
CA ILE A 614 6.71 37.46 27.96
C ILE A 614 5.44 36.64 28.04
N ALA A 615 5.58 35.36 28.41
CA ALA A 615 4.47 34.46 28.71
C ALA A 615 4.30 34.31 30.22
N VAL A 616 3.09 34.49 30.73
CA VAL A 616 2.78 34.44 32.16
C VAL A 616 1.62 33.48 32.39
N PHE A 617 1.80 32.55 33.32
CA PHE A 617 0.80 31.56 33.72
C PHE A 617 0.38 31.81 35.16
N PHE A 618 -0.93 31.83 35.41
CA PHE A 618 -1.51 32.15 36.71
C PHE A 618 -2.31 30.97 37.29
N GLU A 619 -2.32 30.90 38.62
CA GLU A 619 -3.23 30.08 39.42
C GLU A 619 -3.99 31.04 40.32
N ASP A 620 -5.30 30.82 40.45
CA ASP A 620 -6.16 31.59 41.35
C ASP A 620 -6.18 33.12 41.10
N PHE A 621 -5.79 33.58 39.91
CA PHE A 621 -5.89 34.98 39.54
C PHE A 621 -7.25 35.28 38.90
N ALA A 622 -8.05 36.11 39.57
CA ALA A 622 -9.44 36.39 39.17
C ALA A 622 -9.63 37.10 37.81
N HIS A 623 -8.55 37.52 37.16
CA HIS A 623 -8.60 38.32 35.93
C HIS A 623 -8.08 37.57 34.70
N ALA A 624 -7.19 36.59 34.84
CA ALA A 624 -6.64 35.80 33.74
C ALA A 624 -6.01 34.50 34.25
N ASP A 625 -6.08 33.43 33.45
CA ASP A 625 -5.41 32.15 33.76
C ASP A 625 -4.03 32.03 33.08
N ALA A 626 -3.83 32.76 31.99
CA ALA A 626 -2.55 32.97 31.33
C ALA A 626 -2.60 34.26 30.49
N MET A 627 -1.44 34.81 30.16
CA MET A 627 -1.29 35.92 29.21
C MET A 627 0.06 35.85 28.49
N VAL A 628 0.12 36.46 27.32
CA VAL A 628 1.36 36.62 26.56
C VAL A 628 1.34 37.97 25.87
N PHE A 629 2.49 38.65 25.84
CA PHE A 629 2.60 39.96 25.20
C PHE A 629 4.02 40.18 24.68
N PRO A 630 4.17 40.94 23.58
CA PRO A 630 5.48 41.25 23.03
C PRO A 630 6.17 42.33 23.87
N VAL A 631 7.50 42.29 23.90
CA VAL A 631 8.36 43.31 24.49
C VAL A 631 9.24 43.90 23.39
N LYS A 632 9.28 45.22 23.30
CA LYS A 632 10.09 45.96 22.32
C LYS A 632 11.25 46.65 23.00
N ALA A 633 12.33 46.88 22.26
CA ALA A 633 13.48 47.67 22.74
C ALA A 633 13.12 49.11 23.16
N SER A 634 11.98 49.64 22.70
CA SER A 634 11.47 50.95 23.10
C SER A 634 10.77 50.97 24.47
N ASP A 635 10.51 49.82 25.06
CA ASP A 635 9.74 49.72 26.31
C ASP A 635 10.60 50.13 27.51
N ALA A 636 10.00 50.79 28.50
CA ALA A 636 10.71 51.33 29.65
C ALA A 636 10.63 50.41 30.88
N PHE A 637 11.77 50.19 31.54
CA PHE A 637 11.89 49.32 32.71
C PHE A 637 12.49 50.06 33.91
N GLU A 638 11.85 49.94 35.06
CA GLU A 638 12.30 50.53 36.33
C GLU A 638 12.60 49.44 37.36
N ARG A 639 13.64 49.63 38.16
CA ARG A 639 13.89 48.79 39.34
C ARG A 639 12.98 49.21 40.48
N VAL A 640 12.26 48.26 41.06
CA VAL A 640 11.44 48.47 42.26
C VAL A 640 12.26 48.18 43.51
N LYS A 641 11.97 48.82 44.66
CA LYS A 641 12.65 48.54 45.93
C LYS A 641 12.66 47.04 46.22
N GLY A 642 13.86 46.47 46.42
CA GLY A 642 14.09 45.02 46.53
C GLY A 642 14.42 44.37 45.19
N SER A 643 14.11 43.08 45.07
CA SER A 643 14.33 42.26 43.88
C SER A 643 13.11 42.31 42.94
N GLY A 644 12.79 43.48 42.39
CA GLY A 644 11.61 43.65 41.54
C GLY A 644 11.82 44.55 40.33
N VAL A 645 11.02 44.33 39.29
CA VAL A 645 11.02 45.07 38.02
C VAL A 645 9.64 45.61 37.73
N ARG A 646 9.57 46.86 37.28
CA ARG A 646 8.37 47.49 36.76
C ARG A 646 8.53 47.74 35.27
N LEU A 647 7.60 47.22 34.48
CA LEU A 647 7.41 47.55 33.08
C LEU A 647 6.46 48.74 33.05
N VAL A 648 6.93 49.86 32.53
CA VAL A 648 6.17 51.11 32.46
C VAL A 648 5.36 51.10 31.16
N GLU A 649 4.07 51.39 31.25
CA GLU A 649 3.15 51.43 30.09
C GLU A 649 3.20 50.16 29.22
N ALA A 650 3.21 48.99 29.86
CA ALA A 650 3.24 47.71 29.18
C ALA A 650 1.98 47.51 28.31
N LYS A 651 2.19 47.11 27.06
CA LYS A 651 1.12 46.92 26.07
C LYS A 651 0.71 45.45 26.03
N PHE A 652 -0.42 45.14 26.64
CA PHE A 652 -0.98 43.80 26.69
C PHE A 652 -2.51 43.84 26.72
N SER A 653 -3.14 42.68 26.49
CA SER A 653 -4.57 42.49 26.66
C SER A 653 -4.83 41.39 27.70
N LEU A 654 -5.60 41.71 28.75
CA LEU A 654 -6.19 40.65 29.57
C LEU A 654 -7.33 40.01 28.78
N PRO A 655 -7.44 38.67 28.79
CA PRO A 655 -8.56 38.04 28.13
C PRO A 655 -9.89 38.51 28.76
N GLY A 656 -10.90 38.80 27.92
CA GLY A 656 -12.16 39.41 28.34
C GLY A 656 -12.95 38.60 29.37
N LYS A 657 -13.68 39.26 30.27
CA LYS A 657 -14.69 38.60 31.11
C LYS A 657 -15.91 38.29 30.24
N PHE A 658 -16.25 37.02 30.10
CA PHE A 658 -17.45 36.57 29.42
C PHE A 658 -18.56 36.40 30.45
N ASP A 659 -19.67 37.10 30.26
CA ASP A 659 -20.85 37.08 31.15
C ASP A 659 -22.08 36.38 30.48
N GLY A 660 -21.87 35.60 29.40
CA GLY A 660 -22.93 34.91 28.63
C GLY A 660 -22.74 33.38 28.52
N GLU A 661 -23.68 32.67 27.87
CA GLU A 661 -23.55 31.24 27.57
C GLU A 661 -22.28 30.98 26.73
N GLU A 662 -21.39 30.14 27.25
CA GLU A 662 -20.11 29.83 26.61
C GLU A 662 -20.34 28.91 25.39
N GLU A 663 -20.24 29.47 24.18
CA GLU A 663 -20.12 28.64 22.99
C GLU A 663 -18.81 27.84 23.06
N VAL A 664 -18.91 26.54 22.81
CA VAL A 664 -17.74 25.70 22.58
C VAL A 664 -17.22 26.06 21.20
N ASP A 665 -15.98 26.52 21.13
CA ASP A 665 -15.30 26.75 19.87
C ASP A 665 -15.30 25.43 19.08
N ALA A 666 -16.07 25.41 17.99
CA ALA A 666 -16.26 24.23 17.16
C ALA A 666 -14.93 23.71 16.56
N GLU A 667 -13.91 24.56 16.47
CA GLU A 667 -12.60 24.17 15.99
C GLU A 667 -11.67 23.66 17.09
N THR A 668 -11.65 24.26 18.28
CA THR A 668 -10.73 23.86 19.36
C THR A 668 -11.33 22.87 20.37
N GLY A 669 -12.66 22.75 20.42
CA GLY A 669 -13.38 21.96 21.42
C GLY A 669 -13.28 22.52 22.84
N LEU A 670 -12.72 23.73 22.98
CA LEU A 670 -12.62 24.46 24.24
C LEU A 670 -13.74 25.50 24.30
N THR A 671 -14.26 25.75 25.50
CA THR A 671 -14.98 27.00 25.72
C THR A 671 -13.99 28.18 25.73
N GLU A 672 -14.48 29.39 25.53
CA GLU A 672 -13.67 30.61 25.68
C GLU A 672 -12.92 30.62 27.02
N ARG A 673 -13.56 30.22 28.12
CA ARG A 673 -12.91 30.08 29.42
C ARG A 673 -11.83 29.00 29.45
N GLY A 674 -12.05 27.87 28.76
CA GLY A 674 -11.03 26.85 28.56
C GLY A 674 -9.81 27.38 27.80
N ARG A 675 -10.03 28.18 26.75
CA ARG A 675 -8.98 28.78 25.92
C ARG A 675 -8.11 29.79 26.69
N ARG A 676 -8.71 30.56 27.61
CA ARG A 676 -8.01 31.54 28.47
C ARG A 676 -6.90 30.94 29.34
N ARG A 677 -6.89 29.62 29.55
CA ARG A 677 -5.86 28.89 30.31
C ARG A 677 -4.57 28.67 29.53
N PHE A 678 -4.59 28.87 28.21
CA PHE A 678 -3.48 28.57 27.31
C PHE A 678 -2.93 29.86 26.68
N VAL A 679 -1.64 29.82 26.37
CA VAL A 679 -0.92 30.85 25.64
C VAL A 679 -0.78 30.42 24.18
N ASN A 680 -0.93 31.39 23.28
CA ASN A 680 -0.54 31.26 21.87
C ASN A 680 0.50 32.35 21.55
N THR A 681 1.67 31.95 21.03
CA THR A 681 2.76 32.87 20.69
C THR A 681 2.59 33.55 19.31
N GLU A 682 1.52 33.19 18.58
CA GLU A 682 1.13 33.74 17.28
C GLU A 682 -0.02 34.75 17.42
N ASN A 683 -0.12 35.67 16.46
CA ASN A 683 -1.23 36.62 16.31
C ASN A 683 -1.58 37.36 17.61
N LEU A 684 -0.56 37.85 18.32
CA LEU A 684 -0.78 38.64 19.54
C LEU A 684 -1.57 39.90 19.21
N ASP A 685 -2.70 40.08 19.90
CA ASP A 685 -3.52 41.28 19.80
C ASP A 685 -2.74 42.48 20.39
N TYR A 686 -2.27 43.37 19.51
CA TYR A 686 -1.64 44.62 19.92
C TYR A 686 -2.74 45.65 20.24
N ARG A 687 -2.87 46.08 21.50
CA ARG A 687 -3.80 47.15 21.90
C ARG A 687 -3.16 48.23 22.75
N GLU A 688 -3.77 49.42 22.70
CA GLU A 688 -3.32 50.71 23.23
C GLU A 688 -3.44 50.88 24.76
N GLU A 689 -3.71 49.81 25.53
CA GLU A 689 -3.70 49.93 26.99
C GLU A 689 -2.26 50.09 27.48
N ALA A 690 -2.01 51.15 28.26
CA ALA A 690 -0.71 51.51 28.81
C ALA A 690 -0.74 51.32 30.34
N ASP A 691 -0.74 50.08 30.80
CA ASP A 691 -0.80 49.72 32.21
C ASP A 691 0.59 49.35 32.74
N ASP A 692 0.88 49.62 34.02
CA ASP A 692 2.17 49.25 34.60
C ASP A 692 2.14 47.83 35.16
N ILE A 693 3.13 47.01 34.79
CA ILE A 693 3.31 45.67 35.35
C ILE A 693 4.46 45.69 36.35
N VAL A 694 4.24 45.21 37.56
CA VAL A 694 5.28 45.04 38.58
C VAL A 694 5.46 43.57 38.91
N VAL A 695 6.67 43.06 38.70
CA VAL A 695 7.08 41.69 39.04
C VAL A 695 8.08 41.75 40.19
N VAL A 696 7.84 40.97 41.25
CA VAL A 696 8.73 40.86 42.42
C VAL A 696 9.18 39.43 42.60
N PHE A 697 10.45 39.26 42.96
CA PHE A 697 11.10 37.97 43.18
C PHE A 697 11.51 37.80 44.65
N ALA A 698 11.65 36.55 45.11
CA ALA A 698 12.08 36.24 46.48
C ALA A 698 13.57 36.56 46.73
N GLU A 699 14.42 36.38 45.72
CA GLU A 699 15.86 36.58 45.77
C GLU A 699 16.30 37.60 44.70
N ASP A 700 17.44 38.28 44.91
CA ASP A 700 17.98 39.28 43.98
C ASP A 700 18.46 38.60 42.68
N LYS A 701 17.52 38.35 41.78
CA LYS A 701 17.78 37.92 40.39
C LYS A 701 18.24 39.12 39.57
N GLY A 702 19.36 39.75 39.96
CA GLY A 702 19.94 40.92 39.29
C GLY A 702 20.19 40.74 37.78
N MET A 703 20.29 39.49 37.32
CA MET A 703 20.40 39.14 35.89
C MET A 703 19.15 39.43 35.05
N PHE A 704 17.95 39.47 35.64
CA PHE A 704 16.71 39.71 34.89
C PHE A 704 16.64 41.15 34.37
N LEU A 705 17.13 42.12 35.15
CA LEU A 705 17.21 43.53 34.74
C LEU A 705 18.34 43.80 33.75
N SER A 706 19.52 43.16 33.92
CA SER A 706 20.62 43.34 32.96
C SER A 706 20.27 42.74 31.61
N TRP A 707 19.60 41.59 31.58
CA TRP A 707 19.25 40.92 30.32
C TRP A 707 18.13 41.62 29.55
N ILE A 708 17.11 42.16 30.22
CA ILE A 708 16.06 42.97 29.57
C ILE A 708 16.59 44.31 29.05
N ARG A 709 17.67 44.84 29.66
CA ARG A 709 18.23 46.14 29.32
C ARG A 709 19.35 46.09 28.26
N ASP A 710 20.12 45.00 28.22
CA ASP A 710 21.29 44.83 27.35
C ASP A 710 21.03 43.85 26.17
N GLY A 711 19.86 43.20 26.13
CA GLY A 711 19.36 42.38 25.00
C GLY A 711 18.38 43.14 24.12
#